data_AF-A0A1H2T4T4-F1
#
_entry.id   AF-A0A1H2T4T4-F1
#
_cell.length_a   1.000
_cell.length_b   1.000
_cell.length_c   1.000
_cell.angle_alpha   90.00
_cell.angle_beta   90.00
_cell.angle_gamma   90.00
#
_symmetry.space_group_name_H-M   'P 1'
#
loop_
_entity.id
_entity.type
_entity.pdbx_description
1 polymer ?
#
loop_
_entity_poly.entity_id
_entity_poly.type
_entity_poly.pdbx_seq_one_letter_code
_entity_poly.pdbx_strand_id
1 'polypeptide(L)'
;MPRPERPIEGDDSALAWFAEDLRRLREKAGRPTYRQLSARAHYSAASLSEAAAGRKLPSLAVTLAFVDACDGDRGEWEARWRAVSAELSPSPGLPADIAGSVVPYAGLACFDVDDADRFFGRDTVIADVVKRVREQRFVGVFGASGVGKSSVLRAGLVTRMRKDAANRRVLVFTPGAHPIEECAVRLAELFGESVPELRAELAQDPENLHLRIRQAMAGLAEDAELLLVVDQFEEVFSLCEESAEREWFIDALVLAATVATSRARVVLGVRADFYGHCGRHPSLVSALRDAQVLIGPMSPDELREAITRPAAAADCTVETALVTRLVAEATGHPGVLPLLSHALLQTWRGRSGMTLTLAGYDKTGGIQHAVSRTAEEVYAGLSPARQTAVRHLFLRLTAPGDGAPDTRRRVSRRELGTDEDTGAVVDRLARARLLTLDHEYVEVAHEALIRHWPRLRGWLDDDREGLRLHRQLTDATDTWESLGGDSGALYRGTRLTRALDWATRNDTALTPRERKFLQASRTVEIKTSRRLRQLVALLSVVSLVAVTATIFAVRAQRTATTERNAARAQIVASEAVTLYPSDPELAVQLSLAAHKMAPTTRTRESLLSTVPLAVVTHPSEVLSVAFSPDRRTLVTGDDDHTVRLWDVADPRHPAAITTLPGHTAEINSVAFSPDGRTLVSGSYDRTVRLWDVTDVAHPAGLATITGHAEAVESVAFSPDGRTLATASIDHTLRLWDVADPRRPTETAMLKGPLDSLLKVVFSADGNLVAAAGKDRMVWLWDVSDRRDPVQLAAITGHTQVIAAAAFSPAGRVLATAGDDQTVRLWDVSDPRHPASLATLTGHADGIYAVSFSPDGRTLVSAGDDRAVKLWDVADPRHPVGMVTLSSHTDAVSSAVFSPDGRTLATGSWDNTTRLLDTDFQQAIDRACEHVRTPITEEQWERYFPDVTYERPC
;
A
#
# COMPACT_ATOMS: atom_id res chain seq x y z
N MET A 1 38.80 -68.27 -2.79
CA MET A 1 39.63 -67.06 -2.62
C MET A 1 39.43 -66.16 -3.84
N PRO A 2 39.22 -64.84 -3.68
CA PRO A 2 39.12 -63.94 -4.82
C PRO A 2 40.48 -63.82 -5.51
N ARG A 3 40.49 -63.87 -6.84
CA ARG A 3 41.68 -63.75 -7.69
C ARG A 3 42.27 -62.33 -7.52
N PRO A 4 43.57 -62.16 -7.21
CA PRO A 4 44.14 -60.82 -7.04
C PRO A 4 44.07 -60.02 -8.34
N GLU A 5 43.74 -58.73 -8.24
CA GLU A 5 43.67 -57.81 -9.37
C GLU A 5 45.06 -57.53 -9.92
N ARG A 6 45.19 -57.42 -11.24
CA ARG A 6 46.46 -57.02 -11.86
C ARG A 6 46.76 -55.53 -11.55
N PRO A 7 48.03 -55.17 -11.28
CA PRO A 7 48.42 -53.77 -11.13
C PRO A 7 48.07 -52.98 -12.41
N ILE A 8 47.70 -51.71 -12.27
CA ILE A 8 47.51 -50.80 -13.41
C ILE A 8 48.91 -50.41 -13.88
N GLU A 9 49.31 -50.84 -15.08
CA GLU A 9 50.65 -50.60 -15.63
C GLU A 9 50.79 -49.14 -16.12
N GLY A 10 51.53 -48.32 -15.38
CA GLY A 10 52.56 -47.40 -15.91
C GLY A 10 52.20 -46.25 -16.86
N ASP A 11 51.10 -45.53 -16.65
CA ASP A 11 50.88 -44.24 -17.33
C ASP A 11 50.36 -43.20 -16.32
N ASP A 12 51.07 -42.09 -16.12
CA ASP A 12 50.77 -41.01 -15.16
C ASP A 12 49.58 -40.14 -15.64
N SER A 13 48.57 -40.78 -16.23
CA SER A 13 47.39 -40.13 -16.79
C SER A 13 46.31 -39.92 -15.73
N ALA A 14 45.57 -38.82 -15.82
CA ALA A 14 44.43 -38.53 -14.94
C ALA A 14 43.40 -39.68 -14.91
N LEU A 15 43.30 -40.47 -15.99
CA LEU A 15 42.47 -41.66 -16.08
C LEU A 15 42.96 -42.83 -15.21
N ALA A 16 44.28 -43.06 -15.15
CA ALA A 16 44.86 -44.11 -14.33
C ALA A 16 44.68 -43.82 -12.84
N TRP A 17 44.92 -42.57 -12.42
CA TRP A 17 44.68 -42.10 -11.05
C TRP A 17 43.22 -42.24 -10.64
N PHE A 18 42.29 -41.92 -11.55
CA PHE A 18 40.85 -42.06 -11.30
C PHE A 18 40.43 -43.52 -11.02
N ALA A 19 40.98 -44.47 -11.78
CA ALA A 19 40.68 -45.89 -11.60
C ALA A 19 41.31 -46.47 -10.31
N GLU A 20 42.50 -46.00 -9.93
CA GLU A 20 43.16 -46.40 -8.68
C GLU A 20 42.40 -45.90 -7.46
N ASP A 21 41.90 -44.67 -7.49
CA ASP A 21 41.07 -44.13 -6.41
C ASP A 21 39.76 -44.92 -6.25
N LEU A 22 39.14 -45.40 -7.35
CA LEU A 22 37.96 -46.28 -7.27
C LEU A 22 38.28 -47.62 -6.59
N ARG A 23 39.48 -48.18 -6.84
CA ARG A 23 39.95 -49.38 -6.13
C ARG A 23 40.15 -49.09 -4.65
N ARG A 24 40.77 -47.96 -4.28
CA ARG A 24 40.95 -47.53 -2.88
C ARG A 24 39.63 -47.32 -2.15
N LEU A 25 38.62 -46.76 -2.83
CA LEU A 25 37.28 -46.60 -2.26
C LEU A 25 36.67 -47.97 -1.91
N ARG A 26 36.82 -48.95 -2.81
CA ARG A 26 36.39 -50.33 -2.54
C ARG A 26 37.18 -51.00 -1.42
N GLU A 27 38.46 -50.69 -1.27
CA GLU A 27 39.26 -51.18 -0.15
C GLU A 27 38.76 -50.63 1.19
N LYS A 28 38.49 -49.32 1.26
CA LYS A 28 37.89 -48.68 2.45
C LYS A 28 36.54 -49.28 2.83
N ALA A 29 35.74 -49.69 1.84
CA ALA A 29 34.46 -50.35 2.04
C ALA A 29 34.56 -51.85 2.46
N GLY A 30 35.75 -52.34 2.80
CA GLY A 30 35.96 -53.72 3.28
C GLY A 30 36.23 -54.74 2.17
N ARG A 31 36.69 -54.31 0.99
CA ARG A 31 37.04 -55.14 -0.18
C ARG A 31 35.91 -56.08 -0.65
N PRO A 32 34.67 -55.59 -0.87
CA PRO A 32 33.62 -56.42 -1.45
C PRO A 32 34.03 -56.94 -2.83
N THR A 33 33.68 -58.19 -3.13
CA THR A 33 33.88 -58.76 -4.47
C THR A 33 33.00 -58.02 -5.48
N TYR A 34 33.40 -57.94 -6.76
CA TYR A 34 32.57 -57.29 -7.79
C TYR A 34 31.18 -57.92 -7.93
N ARG A 35 31.01 -59.19 -7.53
CA ARG A 35 29.70 -59.85 -7.48
C ARG A 35 28.82 -59.30 -6.35
N GLN A 36 29.41 -58.95 -5.19
CA GLN A 36 28.70 -58.29 -4.10
C GLN A 36 28.41 -56.82 -4.43
N LEU A 37 29.33 -56.11 -5.08
CA LEU A 37 29.08 -54.75 -5.56
C LEU A 37 27.99 -54.72 -6.63
N SER A 38 27.96 -55.70 -7.53
CA SER A 38 26.92 -55.84 -8.55
C SER A 38 25.52 -55.98 -7.94
N ALA A 39 25.39 -56.70 -6.81
CA ALA A 39 24.12 -56.82 -6.09
C ALA A 39 23.67 -55.51 -5.42
N ARG A 40 24.60 -54.63 -5.04
CA ARG A 40 24.32 -53.34 -4.39
C ARG A 40 24.11 -52.18 -5.39
N ALA A 41 24.92 -52.15 -6.44
CA ALA A 41 24.93 -51.08 -7.45
C ALA A 41 23.92 -51.31 -8.59
N HIS A 42 23.31 -52.50 -8.68
CA HIS A 42 22.44 -52.92 -9.79
C HIS A 42 23.09 -52.83 -11.19
N TYR A 43 24.43 -52.89 -11.28
CA TYR A 43 25.20 -53.00 -12.52
C TYR A 43 25.93 -54.34 -12.60
N SER A 44 26.27 -54.80 -13.82
CA SER A 44 26.97 -56.07 -13.99
C SER A 44 28.37 -56.06 -13.36
N ALA A 45 28.80 -57.19 -12.79
CA ALA A 45 30.15 -57.32 -12.21
C ALA A 45 31.28 -57.05 -13.23
N ALA A 46 31.03 -57.29 -14.53
CA ALA A 46 31.97 -56.98 -15.60
C ALA A 46 32.13 -55.46 -15.81
N SER A 47 31.02 -54.71 -15.81
CA SER A 47 31.04 -53.24 -15.96
C SER A 47 31.74 -52.55 -14.79
N LEU A 48 31.50 -53.00 -13.55
CA LEU A 48 32.15 -52.45 -12.36
C LEU A 48 33.65 -52.80 -12.31
N SER A 49 34.01 -54.01 -12.74
CA SER A 49 35.42 -54.40 -12.87
C SER A 49 36.13 -53.64 -13.98
N GLU A 50 35.43 -53.28 -15.06
CA GLU A 50 35.99 -52.50 -16.17
C GLU A 50 36.16 -51.02 -15.78
N ALA A 51 35.24 -50.46 -14.99
CA ALA A 51 35.34 -49.11 -14.44
C ALA A 51 36.60 -48.92 -13.58
N ALA A 52 36.98 -49.93 -12.81
CA ALA A 52 38.20 -49.94 -11.99
C ALA A 52 39.46 -50.43 -12.75
N ALA A 53 39.40 -50.63 -14.07
CA ALA A 53 40.52 -51.18 -14.85
C ALA A 53 41.48 -50.12 -15.41
N GLY A 54 41.11 -48.84 -15.44
CA GLY A 54 41.98 -47.74 -15.90
C GLY A 54 42.20 -47.62 -17.42
N ARG A 55 41.46 -48.38 -18.24
CA ARG A 55 41.62 -48.39 -19.71
C ARG A 55 40.77 -47.37 -20.48
N LYS A 56 39.63 -46.96 -19.91
CA LYS A 56 38.69 -45.98 -20.49
C LYS A 56 37.93 -45.31 -19.35
N LEU A 57 37.54 -44.04 -19.51
CA LEU A 57 36.75 -43.35 -18.50
C LEU A 57 35.34 -44.00 -18.45
N PRO A 58 34.90 -44.59 -17.32
CA PRO A 58 33.55 -45.14 -17.20
C PRO A 58 32.50 -44.03 -17.32
N SER A 59 31.26 -44.35 -17.71
CA SER A 59 30.18 -43.36 -17.72
C SER A 59 29.90 -42.86 -16.30
N LEU A 60 29.49 -41.59 -16.16
CA LEU A 60 29.17 -41.00 -14.86
C LEU A 60 28.17 -41.84 -14.04
N ALA A 61 27.14 -42.41 -14.66
CA ALA A 61 26.16 -43.26 -13.98
C ALA A 61 26.78 -44.52 -13.32
N VAL A 62 27.70 -45.19 -14.02
CA VAL A 62 28.42 -46.37 -13.49
C VAL A 62 29.38 -45.97 -12.37
N THR A 63 30.05 -44.82 -12.49
CA THR A 63 30.92 -44.28 -11.44
C THR A 63 30.12 -44.02 -10.16
N LEU A 64 29.00 -43.30 -10.25
CA LEU A 64 28.22 -42.94 -9.06
C LEU A 64 27.58 -44.18 -8.41
N ALA A 65 27.11 -45.15 -9.20
CA ALA A 65 26.60 -46.40 -8.65
C ALA A 65 27.70 -47.26 -7.97
N PHE A 66 28.94 -47.22 -8.48
CA PHE A 66 30.09 -47.85 -7.83
C PHE A 66 30.39 -47.19 -6.47
N VAL A 67 30.37 -45.85 -6.44
CA VAL A 67 30.63 -45.03 -5.25
C VAL A 67 29.55 -45.26 -4.18
N ASP A 68 28.27 -45.23 -4.57
CA ASP A 68 27.15 -45.51 -3.66
C ASP A 68 27.27 -46.91 -3.03
N ALA A 69 27.61 -47.94 -3.83
CA ALA A 69 27.74 -49.31 -3.33
C ALA A 69 28.94 -49.52 -2.40
N CYS A 70 29.85 -48.55 -2.33
CA CYS A 70 31.01 -48.50 -1.43
C CYS A 70 30.87 -47.43 -0.34
N ASP A 71 29.68 -46.84 -0.15
CA ASP A 71 29.40 -45.76 0.81
C ASP A 71 30.32 -44.53 0.67
N GLY A 72 30.65 -44.14 -0.57
CA GLY A 72 31.42 -42.92 -0.87
C GLY A 72 30.54 -41.68 -1.13
N ASP A 73 31.15 -40.48 -1.10
CA ASP A 73 30.45 -39.22 -1.36
C ASP A 73 30.15 -39.04 -2.86
N ARG A 74 28.87 -39.03 -3.21
CA ARG A 74 28.41 -38.92 -4.60
C ARG A 74 28.82 -37.59 -5.27
N GLY A 75 28.79 -36.48 -4.54
CA GLY A 75 29.07 -35.14 -5.08
C GLY A 75 30.56 -34.95 -5.37
N GLU A 76 31.43 -35.43 -4.50
CA GLU A 76 32.88 -35.37 -4.70
C GLU A 76 33.30 -36.17 -5.95
N TRP A 77 32.75 -37.36 -6.11
CA TRP A 77 33.09 -38.25 -7.22
C TRP A 77 32.51 -37.79 -8.56
N GLU A 78 31.36 -37.11 -8.57
CA GLU A 78 30.82 -36.46 -9.76
C GLU A 78 31.73 -35.32 -10.25
N ALA A 79 32.24 -34.49 -9.33
CA ALA A 79 33.15 -33.40 -9.66
C ALA A 79 34.50 -33.92 -10.21
N ARG A 80 35.08 -34.94 -9.58
CA ARG A 80 36.33 -35.58 -10.06
C ARG A 80 36.17 -36.17 -11.46
N TRP A 81 35.05 -36.84 -11.73
CA TRP A 81 34.78 -37.41 -13.05
C TRP A 81 34.73 -36.34 -14.15
N ARG A 82 34.08 -35.20 -13.88
CA ARG A 82 34.01 -34.07 -14.82
C ARG A 82 35.39 -33.47 -15.11
N ALA A 83 36.26 -33.36 -14.11
CA ALA A 83 37.61 -32.83 -14.29
C ALA A 83 38.44 -33.71 -15.25
N VAL A 84 38.43 -35.02 -15.05
CA VAL A 84 39.15 -35.98 -15.90
C VAL A 84 38.56 -36.01 -17.33
N SER A 85 37.24 -35.89 -17.48
CA SER A 85 36.60 -35.83 -18.81
C SER A 85 36.98 -34.57 -19.61
N ALA A 86 37.19 -33.43 -18.92
CA ALA A 86 37.58 -32.18 -19.57
C ALA A 86 39.02 -32.25 -20.09
N GLU A 87 39.92 -32.89 -19.35
CA GLU A 87 41.34 -33.05 -19.70
C GLU A 87 41.55 -34.00 -20.90
N LEU A 88 40.67 -35.00 -21.07
CA LEU A 88 40.74 -35.98 -22.17
C LEU A 88 40.09 -35.51 -23.49
N SER A 89 39.54 -34.30 -23.55
CA SER A 89 38.86 -33.77 -24.75
C SER A 89 39.82 -32.91 -25.59
N PRO A 90 40.17 -33.27 -26.85
CA PRO A 90 41.11 -32.49 -27.66
C PRO A 90 40.53 -31.13 -28.13
N SER A 91 41.35 -30.07 -28.06
CA SER A 91 41.02 -28.74 -28.59
C SER A 91 41.07 -28.68 -30.13
N PRO A 92 40.15 -28.00 -30.84
CA PRO A 92 40.19 -27.91 -32.30
C PRO A 92 41.07 -26.74 -32.77
N GLY A 93 42.25 -27.06 -33.33
CA GLY A 93 43.02 -26.20 -34.22
C GLY A 93 43.04 -26.79 -35.63
N LEU A 94 43.09 -25.94 -36.67
CA LEU A 94 43.22 -26.35 -38.08
C LEU A 94 44.52 -27.16 -38.30
N PRO A 95 44.52 -28.23 -39.13
CA PRO A 95 45.72 -29.00 -39.47
C PRO A 95 46.68 -28.22 -40.39
N ALA A 96 47.97 -28.48 -40.24
CA ALA A 96 49.10 -27.74 -40.80
C ALA A 96 49.37 -27.93 -42.32
N ASP A 97 48.49 -28.57 -43.09
CA ASP A 97 48.75 -28.97 -44.49
C ASP A 97 48.19 -28.02 -45.58
N ILE A 98 47.75 -26.80 -45.24
CA ILE A 98 47.15 -25.86 -46.21
C ILE A 98 47.94 -24.54 -46.30
N ALA A 99 49.25 -24.59 -46.13
CA ALA A 99 50.13 -23.47 -46.41
C ALA A 99 50.53 -23.48 -47.90
N GLY A 100 49.58 -23.19 -48.81
CA GLY A 100 49.90 -23.02 -50.23
C GLY A 100 48.77 -23.17 -51.26
N SER A 101 47.60 -23.70 -50.92
CA SER A 101 46.51 -23.89 -51.91
C SER A 101 45.55 -22.69 -51.96
N VAL A 102 45.28 -22.18 -53.17
CA VAL A 102 44.30 -21.11 -53.41
C VAL A 102 42.90 -21.61 -53.05
N VAL A 103 42.19 -20.88 -52.19
CA VAL A 103 40.82 -21.25 -51.77
C VAL A 103 39.82 -20.78 -52.84
N PRO A 104 39.04 -21.67 -53.48
CA PRO A 104 38.20 -21.31 -54.62
C PRO A 104 36.93 -20.52 -54.27
N TYR A 105 36.41 -20.63 -53.04
CA TYR A 105 35.13 -20.05 -52.63
C TYR A 105 35.28 -19.12 -51.41
N ALA A 106 34.57 -17.99 -51.42
CA ALA A 106 34.63 -16.99 -50.36
C ALA A 106 33.89 -17.40 -49.07
N GLY A 107 32.97 -18.37 -49.15
CA GLY A 107 32.09 -18.73 -48.05
C GLY A 107 30.93 -17.75 -47.89
N LEU A 108 30.66 -17.32 -46.66
CA LEU A 108 29.57 -16.38 -46.35
C LEU A 108 29.92 -14.91 -46.64
N ALA A 109 31.19 -14.60 -46.88
CA ALA A 109 31.64 -13.27 -47.28
C ALA A 109 31.31 -12.98 -48.76
N CYS A 110 31.15 -11.70 -49.11
CA CYS A 110 31.14 -11.29 -50.50
C CYS A 110 32.55 -11.34 -51.10
N PHE A 111 32.65 -11.62 -52.40
CA PHE A 111 33.90 -11.43 -53.14
C PHE A 111 34.28 -9.94 -53.17
N ASP A 112 35.48 -9.62 -52.71
CA ASP A 112 36.04 -8.27 -52.76
C ASP A 112 36.89 -8.05 -54.03
N VAL A 113 37.47 -6.86 -54.19
CA VAL A 113 38.26 -6.46 -55.37
C VAL A 113 39.42 -7.44 -55.64
N ASP A 114 40.06 -7.93 -54.57
CA ASP A 114 41.19 -8.87 -54.65
C ASP A 114 40.76 -10.29 -55.07
N ASP A 115 39.45 -10.58 -55.04
CA ASP A 115 38.90 -11.89 -55.37
C ASP A 115 38.39 -12.00 -56.81
N ALA A 116 38.69 -11.02 -57.64
CA ALA A 116 38.15 -10.93 -58.99
C ALA A 116 38.57 -12.09 -59.90
N ASP A 117 39.68 -12.75 -59.60
CA ASP A 117 40.20 -13.94 -60.31
C ASP A 117 39.39 -15.22 -60.03
N ARG A 118 38.62 -15.23 -58.93
CA ARG A 118 37.77 -16.35 -58.52
C ARG A 118 36.26 -16.04 -58.58
N PHE A 119 35.88 -14.85 -59.06
CA PHE A 119 34.48 -14.43 -59.19
C PHE A 119 33.95 -14.64 -60.62
N PHE A 120 33.08 -15.65 -60.81
CA PHE A 120 32.54 -16.04 -62.11
C PHE A 120 31.00 -16.10 -62.13
N GLY A 121 30.42 -16.15 -63.33
CA GLY A 121 28.97 -16.32 -63.53
C GLY A 121 28.15 -15.03 -63.48
N ARG A 122 28.78 -13.85 -63.40
CA ARG A 122 28.08 -12.53 -63.45
C ARG A 122 28.59 -11.62 -64.56
N ASP A 123 29.28 -12.17 -65.56
CA ASP A 123 29.96 -11.38 -66.59
C ASP A 123 29.00 -10.47 -67.39
N THR A 124 27.80 -10.95 -67.75
CA THR A 124 26.79 -10.15 -68.45
C THR A 124 26.29 -8.99 -67.60
N VAL A 125 25.92 -9.25 -66.35
CA VAL A 125 25.44 -8.20 -65.42
C VAL A 125 26.55 -7.17 -65.16
N ILE A 126 27.79 -7.61 -64.99
CA ILE A 126 28.92 -6.70 -64.78
C ILE A 126 29.14 -5.84 -66.04
N ALA A 127 29.07 -6.42 -67.23
CA ALA A 127 29.19 -5.68 -68.48
C ALA A 127 28.08 -4.61 -68.62
N ASP A 128 26.85 -4.94 -68.22
CA ASP A 128 25.74 -3.98 -68.22
C ASP A 128 25.97 -2.84 -67.23
N VAL A 129 26.35 -3.14 -65.98
CA VAL A 129 26.67 -2.11 -64.98
C VAL A 129 27.81 -1.22 -65.46
N VAL A 130 28.90 -1.80 -65.99
CA VAL A 130 30.03 -1.04 -66.55
C VAL A 130 29.59 -0.14 -67.70
N LYS A 131 28.75 -0.65 -68.62
CA LYS A 131 28.20 0.14 -69.72
C LYS A 131 27.41 1.34 -69.21
N ARG A 132 26.51 1.15 -68.24
CA ARG A 132 25.69 2.23 -67.68
C ARG A 132 26.54 3.25 -66.92
N VAL A 133 27.56 2.80 -66.17
CA VAL A 133 28.49 3.70 -65.48
C VAL A 133 29.35 4.51 -66.45
N ARG A 134 29.59 4.03 -67.69
CA ARG A 134 30.25 4.82 -68.74
C ARG A 134 29.31 5.85 -69.37
N GLU A 135 28.07 5.48 -69.62
CA GLU A 135 27.05 6.34 -70.26
C GLU A 135 26.49 7.41 -69.30
N GLN A 136 26.36 7.09 -68.01
CA GLN A 136 25.70 7.91 -67.00
C GLN A 136 26.66 8.25 -65.85
N ARG A 137 26.47 9.43 -65.25
CA ARG A 137 27.27 9.86 -64.07
C ARG A 137 26.70 9.39 -62.74
N PHE A 138 25.43 9.01 -62.70
CA PHE A 138 24.78 8.49 -61.51
C PHE A 138 24.09 7.18 -61.88
N VAL A 139 24.35 6.08 -61.15
CA VAL A 139 23.76 4.76 -61.45
C VAL A 139 23.28 4.07 -60.17
N GLY A 140 22.05 3.58 -60.17
CA GLY A 140 21.51 2.74 -59.09
C GLY A 140 21.53 1.26 -59.47
N VAL A 141 22.13 0.43 -58.62
CA VAL A 141 22.14 -1.03 -58.75
C VAL A 141 21.26 -1.63 -57.67
N PHE A 142 20.15 -2.25 -58.08
CA PHE A 142 19.12 -2.77 -57.20
C PHE A 142 19.12 -4.30 -57.23
N GLY A 143 18.87 -4.94 -56.09
CA GLY A 143 18.72 -6.39 -56.03
C GLY A 143 18.33 -6.88 -54.64
N ALA A 144 17.75 -8.07 -54.57
CA ALA A 144 17.43 -8.72 -53.29
C ALA A 144 18.72 -9.04 -52.50
N SER A 145 18.60 -9.22 -51.18
CA SER A 145 19.76 -9.61 -50.36
C SER A 145 20.33 -10.95 -50.82
N GLY A 146 21.66 -11.08 -50.88
CA GLY A 146 22.37 -12.31 -51.26
C GLY A 146 22.33 -12.70 -52.75
N VAL A 147 21.86 -11.83 -53.66
CA VAL A 147 21.98 -12.05 -55.12
C VAL A 147 23.37 -11.73 -55.69
N GLY A 148 24.31 -11.31 -54.85
CA GLY A 148 25.69 -11.00 -55.24
C GLY A 148 25.94 -9.54 -55.63
N LYS A 149 25.06 -8.60 -55.25
CA LYS A 149 25.18 -7.16 -55.56
C LYS A 149 26.54 -6.58 -55.16
N SER A 150 26.95 -6.75 -53.90
CA SER A 150 28.26 -6.27 -53.41
C SER A 150 29.44 -6.88 -54.16
N SER A 151 29.36 -8.17 -54.53
CA SER A 151 30.39 -8.82 -55.37
C SER A 151 30.43 -8.29 -56.80
N VAL A 152 29.27 -8.00 -57.40
CA VAL A 152 29.19 -7.34 -58.71
C VAL A 152 29.80 -5.94 -58.67
N LEU A 153 29.57 -5.17 -57.60
CA LEU A 153 30.14 -3.83 -57.43
C LEU A 153 31.65 -3.86 -57.15
N ARG A 154 32.11 -4.71 -56.22
CA ARG A 154 33.52 -4.78 -55.78
C ARG A 154 34.37 -5.62 -56.74
N ALA A 155 34.22 -6.94 -56.74
CA ALA A 155 35.02 -7.85 -57.57
C ALA A 155 34.79 -7.63 -59.08
N GLY A 156 33.60 -7.17 -59.48
CA GLY A 156 33.22 -6.95 -60.88
C GLY A 156 33.53 -5.54 -61.41
N LEU A 157 32.74 -4.55 -61.00
CA LEU A 157 32.76 -3.18 -61.52
C LEU A 157 34.05 -2.47 -61.16
N VAL A 158 34.43 -2.43 -59.88
CA VAL A 158 35.63 -1.70 -59.40
C VAL A 158 36.89 -2.27 -60.08
N THR A 159 37.03 -3.60 -60.15
CA THR A 159 38.16 -4.25 -60.82
C THR A 159 38.26 -3.89 -62.30
N ARG A 160 37.16 -3.94 -63.06
CA ARG A 160 37.16 -3.58 -64.49
C ARG A 160 37.44 -2.09 -64.71
N MET A 161 36.88 -1.22 -63.86
CA MET A 161 37.10 0.23 -63.94
C MET A 161 38.50 0.66 -63.53
N ARG A 162 39.18 -0.08 -62.64
CA ARG A 162 40.61 0.14 -62.33
C ARG A 162 41.54 -0.30 -63.46
N LYS A 163 41.17 -1.35 -64.21
CA LYS A 163 41.98 -1.86 -65.34
C LYS A 163 41.89 -1.01 -66.61
N ASP A 164 40.73 -0.39 -66.86
CA ASP A 164 40.45 0.33 -68.12
C ASP A 164 41.05 1.75 -68.21
N ALA A 165 41.43 2.39 -67.09
CA ALA A 165 41.88 3.79 -67.13
C ALA A 165 42.90 4.12 -66.04
N ALA A 166 44.11 4.53 -66.44
CA ALA A 166 45.16 5.00 -65.54
C ALA A 166 44.76 6.27 -64.74
N ASN A 167 43.77 7.03 -65.21
CA ASN A 167 43.34 8.32 -64.65
C ASN A 167 42.09 8.25 -63.75
N ARG A 168 41.58 7.06 -63.39
CA ARG A 168 40.34 6.93 -62.59
C ARG A 168 40.63 6.45 -61.17
N ARG A 169 40.28 7.27 -60.17
CA ARG A 169 40.31 6.87 -58.75
C ARG A 169 38.99 6.19 -58.39
N VAL A 170 39.02 5.23 -57.49
CA VAL A 170 37.82 4.49 -57.07
C VAL A 170 37.73 4.45 -55.55
N LEU A 171 36.61 4.93 -55.01
CA LEU A 171 36.27 4.89 -53.60
C LEU A 171 35.06 3.99 -53.40
N VAL A 172 35.18 3.00 -52.52
CA VAL A 172 34.07 2.11 -52.14
C VAL A 172 33.88 2.21 -50.65
N PHE A 173 32.65 2.49 -50.21
CA PHE A 173 32.32 2.48 -48.79
C PHE A 173 30.85 2.16 -48.54
N THR A 174 30.55 1.86 -47.28
CA THR A 174 29.21 1.59 -46.77
C THR A 174 28.83 2.71 -45.80
N PRO A 175 27.71 3.43 -45.97
CA PRO A 175 27.42 4.68 -45.23
C PRO A 175 27.34 4.60 -43.70
N GLY A 176 26.85 3.51 -43.11
CA GLY A 176 26.67 3.41 -41.66
C GLY A 176 25.62 4.37 -41.08
N ALA A 177 25.70 4.60 -39.77
CA ALA A 177 24.77 5.46 -39.02
C ALA A 177 25.02 6.97 -39.20
N HIS A 178 26.26 7.36 -39.53
CA HIS A 178 26.67 8.74 -39.79
C HIS A 178 27.30 8.86 -41.19
N PRO A 179 26.48 8.94 -42.25
CA PRO A 179 26.94 8.89 -43.63
C PRO A 179 27.96 9.99 -44.00
N ILE A 180 27.84 11.18 -43.40
CA ILE A 180 28.76 12.30 -43.67
C ILE A 180 30.15 11.98 -43.11
N GLU A 181 30.20 11.44 -41.90
CA GLU A 181 31.45 11.08 -41.23
C GLU A 181 32.19 9.96 -41.97
N GLU A 182 31.50 8.89 -42.34
CA GLU A 182 32.13 7.78 -43.06
C GLU A 182 32.63 8.24 -44.44
N CYS A 183 31.87 9.09 -45.13
CA CYS A 183 32.30 9.70 -46.39
C CYS A 183 33.57 10.55 -46.20
N ALA A 184 33.61 11.39 -45.16
CA ALA A 184 34.77 12.21 -44.83
C ALA A 184 36.01 11.37 -44.51
N VAL A 185 35.87 10.30 -43.71
CA VAL A 185 36.97 9.38 -43.38
C VAL A 185 37.57 8.77 -44.64
N ARG A 186 36.72 8.27 -45.54
CA ARG A 186 37.14 7.56 -46.75
C ARG A 186 37.74 8.49 -47.80
N LEU A 187 37.22 9.70 -47.94
CA LEU A 187 37.80 10.72 -48.80
C LEU A 187 39.14 11.23 -48.26
N ALA A 188 39.24 11.46 -46.95
CA ALA A 188 40.47 11.89 -46.31
C ALA A 188 41.59 10.84 -46.45
N GLU A 189 41.26 9.55 -46.31
CA GLU A 189 42.19 8.44 -46.57
C GLU A 189 42.69 8.43 -48.03
N LEU A 190 41.78 8.65 -49.00
CA LEU A 190 42.12 8.62 -50.43
C LEU A 190 42.98 9.82 -50.87
N PHE A 191 42.82 10.98 -50.23
CA PHE A 191 43.46 12.24 -50.62
C PHE A 191 44.55 12.71 -49.64
N GLY A 192 44.74 12.02 -48.51
CA GLY A 192 45.75 12.34 -47.50
C GLY A 192 45.41 13.59 -46.68
N GLU A 193 44.14 13.78 -46.36
CA GLU A 193 43.62 14.99 -45.72
C GLU A 193 43.21 14.76 -44.25
N SER A 194 42.93 15.85 -43.53
CA SER A 194 42.47 15.80 -42.14
C SER A 194 40.97 15.45 -42.08
N VAL A 195 40.64 14.32 -41.45
CA VAL A 195 39.25 13.86 -41.27
C VAL A 195 38.37 14.90 -40.57
N PRO A 196 38.78 15.53 -39.44
CA PRO A 196 37.93 16.51 -38.75
C PRO A 196 37.63 17.76 -39.59
N GLU A 197 38.61 18.25 -40.35
CA GLU A 197 38.44 19.43 -41.21
C GLU A 197 37.49 19.12 -42.36
N LEU A 198 37.71 17.98 -43.03
CA LEU A 198 36.87 17.55 -44.14
C LEU A 198 35.42 17.27 -43.70
N ARG A 199 35.23 16.64 -42.53
CA ARG A 199 33.89 16.43 -41.96
C ARG A 199 33.18 17.77 -41.70
N ALA A 200 33.87 18.72 -41.09
CA ALA A 200 33.30 20.02 -40.76
C ALA A 200 32.97 20.86 -42.01
N GLU A 201 33.78 20.74 -43.06
CA GLU A 201 33.52 21.36 -44.36
C GLU A 201 32.32 20.71 -45.06
N LEU A 202 32.28 19.38 -45.14
CA LEU A 202 31.17 18.66 -45.76
C LEU A 202 29.85 18.97 -45.03
N ALA A 203 29.80 18.94 -43.69
CA ALA A 203 28.57 19.18 -42.95
C ALA A 203 27.91 20.55 -43.17
N GLN A 204 28.60 21.53 -43.76
CA GLN A 204 28.06 22.88 -43.99
C GLN A 204 27.12 22.99 -45.19
N ASP A 205 27.43 22.31 -46.30
CA ASP A 205 26.69 22.44 -47.56
C ASP A 205 26.83 21.17 -48.42
N PRO A 206 25.73 20.57 -48.92
CA PRO A 206 25.77 19.44 -49.84
C PRO A 206 26.65 19.65 -51.07
N GLU A 207 26.82 20.90 -51.51
CA GLU A 207 27.69 21.24 -52.64
C GLU A 207 29.17 20.98 -52.35
N ASN A 208 29.61 21.03 -51.09
CA ASN A 208 31.03 20.91 -50.75
C ASN A 208 31.63 19.55 -51.16
N LEU A 209 30.82 18.49 -51.23
CA LEU A 209 31.29 17.19 -51.71
C LEU A 209 31.80 17.25 -53.15
N HIS A 210 31.07 17.91 -54.06
CA HIS A 210 31.48 18.03 -55.46
C HIS A 210 32.70 18.94 -55.62
N LEU A 211 32.77 20.02 -54.84
CA LEU A 211 33.89 20.96 -54.84
C LEU A 211 35.16 20.27 -54.35
N ARG A 212 35.09 19.48 -53.28
CA ARG A 212 36.25 18.76 -52.76
C ARG A 212 36.75 17.70 -53.72
N ILE A 213 35.85 16.91 -54.32
CA ILE A 213 36.24 15.95 -55.36
C ILE A 213 36.92 16.67 -56.52
N ARG A 214 36.38 17.82 -56.96
CA ARG A 214 37.00 18.60 -58.04
C ARG A 214 38.38 19.13 -57.66
N GLN A 215 38.55 19.63 -56.44
CA GLN A 215 39.83 20.12 -55.93
C GLN A 215 40.87 18.99 -55.85
N ALA A 216 40.50 17.85 -55.28
CA ALA A 216 41.36 16.68 -55.17
C ALA A 216 41.78 16.12 -56.55
N MET A 217 40.95 16.31 -57.57
CA MET A 217 41.23 15.90 -58.95
C MET A 217 41.92 16.99 -59.78
N ALA A 218 42.04 18.24 -59.30
CA ALA A 218 42.57 19.37 -60.07
C ALA A 218 44.03 19.20 -60.50
N GLY A 219 44.82 18.42 -59.75
CA GLY A 219 46.22 18.10 -60.08
C GLY A 219 46.40 16.93 -61.06
N LEU A 220 45.31 16.33 -61.55
CA LEU A 220 45.31 15.19 -62.48
C LEU A 220 44.85 15.63 -63.88
N ALA A 221 45.14 14.82 -64.90
CA ALA A 221 44.73 15.05 -66.30
C ALA A 221 43.24 15.41 -66.41
N GLU A 222 42.82 16.25 -67.37
CA GLU A 222 41.44 16.79 -67.45
C GLU A 222 40.33 15.74 -67.52
N ASP A 223 40.64 14.53 -68.00
CA ASP A 223 39.71 13.41 -68.10
C ASP A 223 39.64 12.53 -66.83
N ALA A 224 40.46 12.82 -65.81
CA ALA A 224 40.47 12.08 -64.56
C ALA A 224 39.15 12.26 -63.78
N GLU A 225 38.57 11.15 -63.31
CA GLU A 225 37.31 11.13 -62.57
C GLU A 225 37.42 10.24 -61.32
N LEU A 226 36.62 10.54 -60.30
CA LEU A 226 36.42 9.68 -59.13
C LEU A 226 35.17 8.82 -59.35
N LEU A 227 35.31 7.50 -59.26
CA LEU A 227 34.18 6.58 -59.15
C LEU A 227 33.87 6.34 -57.66
N LEU A 228 32.75 6.89 -57.21
CA LEU A 228 32.24 6.75 -55.84
C LEU A 228 31.19 5.65 -55.80
N VAL A 229 31.52 4.50 -55.21
CA VAL A 229 30.61 3.37 -55.02
C VAL A 229 30.14 3.35 -53.58
N VAL A 230 28.86 3.63 -53.38
CA VAL A 230 28.19 3.57 -52.08
C VAL A 230 27.43 2.25 -52.03
N ASP A 231 28.07 1.23 -51.46
CA ASP A 231 27.46 -0.10 -51.31
C ASP A 231 26.60 -0.15 -50.04
N GLN A 232 25.58 -1.01 -50.03
CA GLN A 232 24.59 -1.10 -48.94
C GLN A 232 23.97 0.27 -48.59
N PHE A 233 23.61 1.04 -49.61
CA PHE A 233 23.03 2.37 -49.45
C PHE A 233 21.72 2.36 -48.64
N GLU A 234 21.03 1.22 -48.54
CA GLU A 234 19.90 1.06 -47.62
C GLU A 234 20.20 1.46 -46.17
N GLU A 235 21.47 1.42 -45.72
CA GLU A 235 21.87 1.85 -44.37
C GLU A 235 21.57 3.33 -44.09
N VAL A 236 21.56 4.18 -45.12
CA VAL A 236 21.15 5.58 -44.99
C VAL A 236 19.67 5.69 -44.57
N PHE A 237 18.84 4.71 -44.95
CA PHE A 237 17.43 4.69 -44.56
C PHE A 237 17.18 3.91 -43.27
N SER A 238 18.01 2.93 -42.95
CA SER A 238 17.80 2.02 -41.81
C SER A 238 18.63 2.31 -40.56
N LEU A 239 19.80 2.93 -40.70
CA LEU A 239 20.75 3.19 -39.61
C LEU A 239 20.96 4.68 -39.31
N CYS A 240 20.81 5.57 -40.30
CA CYS A 240 20.89 7.01 -40.07
C CYS A 240 19.59 7.54 -39.42
N GLU A 241 19.69 7.93 -38.16
CA GLU A 241 18.55 8.41 -37.36
C GLU A 241 18.19 9.87 -37.68
N GLU A 242 19.17 10.69 -38.05
CA GLU A 242 18.99 12.10 -38.35
C GLU A 242 18.43 12.30 -39.76
N SER A 243 17.18 12.74 -39.86
CA SER A 243 16.54 12.99 -41.16
C SER A 243 17.25 14.08 -41.95
N ALA A 244 17.80 15.09 -41.27
CA ALA A 244 18.55 16.18 -41.89
C ALA A 244 19.89 15.70 -42.47
N GLU A 245 20.66 14.89 -41.72
CA GLU A 245 21.92 14.29 -42.22
C GLU A 245 21.65 13.38 -43.42
N ARG A 246 20.58 12.58 -43.36
CA ARG A 246 20.15 11.71 -44.47
C ARG A 246 19.82 12.50 -45.73
N GLU A 247 18.96 13.53 -45.61
CA GLU A 247 18.58 14.37 -46.74
C GLU A 247 19.79 15.08 -47.35
N TRP A 248 20.63 15.67 -46.49
CA TRP A 248 21.90 16.27 -46.87
C TRP A 248 22.78 15.32 -47.68
N PHE A 249 22.98 14.09 -47.19
CA PHE A 249 23.90 13.13 -47.81
C PHE A 249 23.39 12.64 -49.17
N ILE A 250 22.09 12.43 -49.29
CA ILE A 250 21.45 12.08 -50.57
C ILE A 250 21.65 13.21 -51.58
N ASP A 251 21.39 14.45 -51.19
CA ASP A 251 21.54 15.61 -52.06
C ASP A 251 23.01 15.84 -52.46
N ALA A 252 23.95 15.66 -51.52
CA ALA A 252 25.38 15.78 -51.78
C ALA A 252 25.85 14.76 -52.83
N LEU A 253 25.40 13.50 -52.75
CA LEU A 253 25.74 12.46 -53.74
C LEU A 253 25.17 12.76 -55.12
N VAL A 254 23.94 13.27 -55.19
CA VAL A 254 23.31 13.66 -56.45
C VAL A 254 24.08 14.84 -57.06
N LEU A 255 24.30 15.91 -56.30
CA LEU A 255 25.07 17.08 -56.74
C LEU A 255 26.48 16.71 -57.18
N ALA A 256 27.14 15.82 -56.44
CA ALA A 256 28.46 15.31 -56.79
C ALA A 256 28.49 14.64 -58.16
N ALA A 257 27.39 14.08 -58.69
CA ALA A 257 27.35 13.51 -60.04
C ALA A 257 26.77 14.46 -61.11
N THR A 258 25.80 15.31 -60.75
CA THR A 258 24.97 16.03 -61.73
C THR A 258 25.43 17.46 -62.03
N VAL A 259 26.24 18.08 -61.16
CA VAL A 259 26.77 19.42 -61.42
C VAL A 259 27.65 19.41 -62.69
N ALA A 260 27.50 20.41 -63.56
CA ALA A 260 28.17 20.44 -64.87
C ALA A 260 29.71 20.39 -64.77
N THR A 261 30.29 20.91 -63.69
CA THR A 261 31.74 20.90 -63.42
C THR A 261 32.20 19.69 -62.60
N SER A 262 31.31 18.74 -62.31
CA SER A 262 31.64 17.56 -61.53
C SER A 262 32.71 16.70 -62.20
N ARG A 263 33.57 16.10 -61.37
CA ARG A 263 34.54 15.07 -61.75
C ARG A 263 34.25 13.72 -61.07
N ALA A 264 33.01 13.49 -60.62
CA ALA A 264 32.60 12.27 -59.94
C ALA A 264 31.55 11.48 -60.72
N ARG A 265 31.62 10.15 -60.62
CA ARG A 265 30.54 9.22 -60.97
C ARG A 265 30.11 8.51 -59.72
N VAL A 266 28.81 8.48 -59.44
CA VAL A 266 28.26 7.85 -58.24
C VAL A 266 27.49 6.57 -58.62
N VAL A 267 27.77 5.49 -57.90
CA VAL A 267 27.07 4.21 -58.03
C VAL A 267 26.51 3.81 -56.68
N LEU A 268 25.20 3.63 -56.61
CA LEU A 268 24.51 3.20 -55.38
C LEU A 268 24.18 1.71 -55.46
N GLY A 269 24.65 0.93 -54.50
CA GLY A 269 24.20 -0.45 -54.29
C GLY A 269 23.05 -0.48 -53.29
N VAL A 270 21.81 -0.71 -53.76
CA VAL A 270 20.62 -0.64 -52.91
C VAL A 270 19.89 -1.98 -52.88
N ARG A 271 19.32 -2.37 -51.74
CA ARG A 271 18.35 -3.47 -51.68
C ARG A 271 17.05 -3.11 -52.41
N ALA A 272 16.50 -4.07 -53.15
CA ALA A 272 15.25 -3.88 -53.91
C ALA A 272 14.07 -3.44 -53.01
N ASP A 273 14.00 -3.95 -51.77
CA ASP A 273 12.96 -3.59 -50.79
C ASP A 273 13.00 -2.10 -50.39
N PHE A 274 14.15 -1.44 -50.56
CA PHE A 274 14.36 -0.04 -50.23
C PHE A 274 14.14 0.90 -51.43
N TYR A 275 13.75 0.38 -52.59
CA TYR A 275 13.46 1.20 -53.78
C TYR A 275 12.39 2.26 -53.50
N GLY A 276 11.34 1.90 -52.74
CA GLY A 276 10.28 2.83 -52.35
C GLY A 276 10.77 3.98 -51.45
N HIS A 277 11.85 3.78 -50.70
CA HIS A 277 12.47 4.84 -49.90
C HIS A 277 13.23 5.83 -50.79
N CYS A 278 13.93 5.35 -51.81
CA CYS A 278 14.55 6.22 -52.82
C CYS A 278 13.49 7.09 -53.53
N GLY A 279 12.30 6.55 -53.77
CA GLY A 279 11.16 7.25 -54.38
C GLY A 279 10.63 8.45 -53.59
N ARG A 280 11.00 8.60 -52.31
CA ARG A 280 10.58 9.71 -51.45
C ARG A 280 11.47 10.95 -51.60
N HIS A 281 12.61 10.84 -52.30
CA HIS A 281 13.58 11.92 -52.46
C HIS A 281 13.58 12.44 -53.92
N PRO A 282 13.05 13.66 -54.19
CA PRO A 282 12.89 14.16 -55.55
C PRO A 282 14.19 14.25 -56.37
N SER A 283 15.29 14.67 -55.74
CA SER A 283 16.63 14.75 -56.33
C SER A 283 17.13 13.39 -56.81
N LEU A 284 16.97 12.37 -55.97
CA LEU A 284 17.37 10.99 -56.24
C LEU A 284 16.50 10.34 -57.33
N VAL A 285 15.19 10.60 -57.34
CA VAL A 285 14.27 10.13 -58.39
C VAL A 285 14.67 10.68 -59.76
N SER A 286 15.06 11.96 -59.83
CA SER A 286 15.52 12.59 -61.06
C SER A 286 16.81 11.92 -61.57
N ALA A 287 17.77 11.68 -60.69
CA ALA A 287 19.06 11.06 -61.03
C ALA A 287 18.96 9.58 -61.46
N LEU A 288 17.99 8.83 -60.92
CA LEU A 288 17.84 7.39 -61.17
C LEU A 288 16.94 7.02 -62.36
N ARG A 289 16.15 7.95 -62.91
CA ARG A 289 15.10 7.69 -63.90
C ARG A 289 15.53 6.77 -65.05
N ASP A 290 16.69 7.06 -65.66
CA ASP A 290 17.22 6.33 -66.82
C ASP A 290 18.54 5.59 -66.52
N ALA A 291 18.89 5.44 -65.24
CA ALA A 291 20.20 4.95 -64.80
C ALA A 291 20.12 3.87 -63.71
N GLN A 292 19.19 2.93 -63.86
CA GLN A 292 19.00 1.82 -62.92
C GLN A 292 19.31 0.46 -63.55
N VAL A 293 19.95 -0.43 -62.78
CA VAL A 293 20.20 -1.84 -63.13
C VAL A 293 19.62 -2.73 -62.05
N LEU A 294 18.72 -3.63 -62.41
CA LEU A 294 18.12 -4.61 -61.50
C LEU A 294 18.84 -5.96 -61.64
N ILE A 295 19.47 -6.42 -60.56
CA ILE A 295 20.15 -7.71 -60.47
C ILE A 295 19.16 -8.76 -59.96
N GLY A 296 18.85 -9.72 -60.82
CA GLY A 296 18.03 -10.88 -60.51
C GLY A 296 18.81 -12.08 -59.94
N PRO A 297 18.11 -13.17 -59.60
CA PRO A 297 18.75 -14.45 -59.28
C PRO A 297 19.60 -14.92 -60.47
N MET A 298 20.63 -15.73 -60.19
CA MET A 298 21.47 -16.29 -61.26
C MET A 298 20.68 -17.27 -62.14
N SER A 299 20.98 -17.29 -63.43
CA SER A 299 20.51 -18.36 -64.32
C SER A 299 21.21 -19.69 -64.00
N PRO A 300 20.67 -20.84 -64.42
CA PRO A 300 21.35 -22.13 -64.26
C PRO A 300 22.75 -22.18 -64.86
N ASP A 301 23.00 -21.45 -65.96
CA ASP A 301 24.31 -21.39 -66.61
C ASP A 301 25.28 -20.49 -65.85
N GLU A 302 24.81 -19.34 -65.36
CA GLU A 302 25.56 -18.47 -64.45
C GLU A 302 25.96 -19.21 -63.16
N LEU A 303 25.03 -19.99 -62.57
CA LEU A 303 25.31 -20.82 -61.40
C LEU A 303 26.36 -21.90 -61.70
N ARG A 304 26.26 -22.56 -62.87
CA ARG A 304 27.24 -23.59 -63.27
C ARG A 304 28.64 -22.99 -63.37
N GLU A 305 28.78 -21.84 -64.02
CA GLU A 305 30.07 -21.13 -64.10
C GLU A 305 30.59 -20.73 -62.72
N ALA A 306 29.74 -20.19 -61.86
CA ALA A 306 30.10 -19.79 -60.49
C ALA A 306 30.51 -20.99 -59.60
N ILE A 307 30.08 -22.21 -59.94
CA ILE A 307 30.47 -23.43 -59.22
C ILE A 307 31.77 -24.00 -59.78
N THR A 308 31.87 -24.19 -61.10
CA THR A 308 32.96 -24.99 -61.70
C THR A 308 34.22 -24.19 -61.99
N ARG A 309 34.11 -22.92 -62.39
CA ARG A 309 35.27 -22.11 -62.80
C ARG A 309 36.20 -21.73 -61.64
N PRO A 310 35.70 -21.34 -60.44
CA PRO A 310 36.60 -21.10 -59.31
C PRO A 310 37.34 -22.38 -58.87
N ALA A 311 36.66 -23.54 -58.88
CA ALA A 311 37.30 -24.83 -58.56
C ALA A 311 38.41 -25.16 -59.56
N ALA A 312 38.14 -25.00 -60.86
CA ALA A 312 39.14 -25.24 -61.90
C ALA A 312 40.35 -24.30 -61.78
N ALA A 313 40.14 -23.03 -61.41
CA ALA A 313 41.22 -22.06 -61.15
C ALA A 313 42.08 -22.43 -59.92
N ALA A 314 41.57 -23.27 -59.02
CA ALA A 314 42.26 -23.79 -57.85
C ALA A 314 42.69 -25.26 -58.00
N ASP A 315 42.85 -25.75 -59.23
CA ASP A 315 43.21 -27.13 -59.58
C ASP A 315 42.29 -28.19 -58.94
N CYS A 316 41.02 -27.86 -58.75
CA CYS A 316 39.99 -28.74 -58.19
C CYS A 316 38.90 -29.06 -59.24
N THR A 317 38.40 -30.31 -59.21
CA THR A 317 37.28 -30.73 -60.06
C THR A 317 35.99 -30.86 -59.23
N VAL A 318 34.84 -30.50 -59.82
CA VAL A 318 33.52 -30.65 -59.18
C VAL A 318 32.77 -31.77 -59.89
N GLU A 319 32.31 -32.76 -59.14
CA GLU A 319 31.54 -33.88 -59.67
C GLU A 319 30.26 -33.39 -60.39
N THR A 320 29.95 -33.92 -61.58
CA THR A 320 28.79 -33.51 -62.37
C THR A 320 27.46 -33.69 -61.63
N ALA A 321 27.35 -34.76 -60.82
CA ALA A 321 26.19 -34.99 -59.97
C ALA A 321 26.03 -33.89 -58.90
N LEU A 322 27.14 -33.42 -58.32
CA LEU A 322 27.15 -32.32 -57.36
C LEU A 322 26.76 -30.99 -58.02
N VAL A 323 27.30 -30.67 -59.20
CA VAL A 323 26.92 -29.44 -59.95
C VAL A 323 25.42 -29.45 -60.25
N THR A 324 24.88 -30.57 -60.71
CA THR A 324 23.45 -30.70 -61.02
C THR A 324 22.59 -30.49 -59.77
N ARG A 325 22.99 -31.09 -58.64
CA ARG A 325 22.30 -30.93 -57.36
C ARG A 325 22.32 -29.47 -56.87
N LEU A 326 23.49 -28.83 -56.88
CA LEU A 326 23.66 -27.46 -56.43
C LEU A 326 22.89 -26.45 -57.28
N VAL A 327 22.89 -26.62 -58.61
CA VAL A 327 22.11 -25.75 -59.51
C VAL A 327 20.61 -25.93 -59.24
N ALA A 328 20.13 -27.16 -59.09
CA ALA A 328 18.72 -27.42 -58.79
C ALA A 328 18.28 -26.81 -57.46
N GLU A 329 19.10 -26.89 -56.42
CA GLU A 329 18.79 -26.31 -55.11
C GLU A 329 18.90 -24.78 -55.08
N ALA A 330 19.81 -24.18 -55.86
CA ALA A 330 20.02 -22.74 -55.87
C ALA A 330 19.09 -21.98 -56.82
N THR A 331 18.58 -22.63 -57.87
CA THR A 331 17.72 -21.98 -58.87
C THR A 331 16.41 -21.49 -58.24
N GLY A 332 15.99 -20.27 -58.57
CA GLY A 332 14.72 -19.70 -58.11
C GLY A 332 14.67 -19.25 -56.65
N HIS A 333 15.75 -19.45 -55.88
CA HIS A 333 15.81 -19.05 -54.48
C HIS A 333 16.63 -17.76 -54.29
N PRO A 334 15.98 -16.63 -53.99
CA PRO A 334 16.68 -15.37 -53.75
C PRO A 334 17.59 -15.50 -52.51
N GLY A 335 18.81 -14.97 -52.60
CA GLY A 335 19.75 -14.92 -51.48
C GLY A 335 20.58 -16.18 -51.21
N VAL A 336 20.52 -17.18 -52.10
CA VAL A 336 21.22 -18.46 -51.90
C VAL A 336 22.71 -18.44 -52.23
N LEU A 337 23.22 -17.43 -52.94
CA LEU A 337 24.62 -17.45 -53.40
C LEU A 337 25.66 -17.52 -52.26
N PRO A 338 25.52 -16.79 -51.14
CA PRO A 338 26.48 -16.90 -50.03
C PRO A 338 26.37 -18.26 -49.32
N LEU A 339 25.17 -18.84 -49.25
CA LEU A 339 24.96 -20.19 -48.71
C LEU A 339 25.59 -21.26 -49.60
N LEU A 340 25.42 -21.12 -50.92
CA LEU A 340 26.04 -21.96 -51.94
C LEU A 340 27.58 -21.90 -51.85
N SER A 341 28.14 -20.69 -51.81
CA SER A 341 29.58 -20.45 -51.64
C SER A 341 30.10 -21.06 -50.32
N HIS A 342 29.34 -20.97 -49.23
CA HIS A 342 29.70 -21.61 -47.96
C HIS A 342 29.64 -23.14 -48.00
N ALA A 343 28.58 -23.72 -48.55
CA ALA A 343 28.47 -25.17 -48.66
C ALA A 343 29.58 -25.76 -49.56
N LEU A 344 29.91 -25.06 -50.65
CA LEU A 344 31.05 -25.39 -51.51
C LEU A 344 32.39 -25.27 -50.77
N LEU A 345 32.58 -24.23 -49.96
CA LEU A 345 33.77 -24.07 -49.13
C LEU A 345 33.91 -25.19 -48.10
N GLN A 346 32.83 -25.60 -47.41
CA GLN A 346 32.88 -26.72 -46.47
C GLN A 346 33.11 -28.06 -47.18
N THR A 347 32.50 -28.26 -48.34
CA THR A 347 32.74 -29.44 -49.18
C THR A 347 34.20 -29.49 -49.65
N TRP A 348 34.78 -28.34 -50.00
CA TRP A 348 36.20 -28.22 -50.33
C TRP A 348 37.10 -28.51 -49.12
N ARG A 349 36.77 -28.02 -47.92
CA ARG A 349 37.55 -28.30 -46.69
C ARG A 349 37.50 -29.78 -46.28
N GLY A 350 36.34 -30.43 -46.46
CA GLY A 350 36.14 -31.85 -46.16
C GLY A 350 36.48 -32.80 -47.30
N ARG A 351 37.10 -32.31 -48.39
CA ARG A 351 37.42 -33.13 -49.57
C ARG A 351 38.57 -34.09 -49.28
N SER A 352 38.58 -35.21 -50.00
CA SER A 352 39.73 -36.11 -50.09
C SER A 352 40.30 -35.99 -51.51
N GLY A 353 41.53 -35.46 -51.65
CA GLY A 353 42.17 -35.21 -52.95
C GLY A 353 41.75 -33.88 -53.63
N MET A 354 41.66 -33.87 -54.96
CA MET A 354 41.37 -32.69 -55.79
C MET A 354 39.90 -32.57 -56.23
N THR A 355 39.00 -33.46 -55.79
CA THR A 355 37.61 -33.49 -56.27
C THR A 355 36.60 -33.18 -55.17
N LEU A 356 35.66 -32.28 -55.46
CA LEU A 356 34.48 -32.04 -54.63
C LEU A 356 33.38 -33.03 -55.03
N THR A 357 32.97 -33.88 -54.10
CA THR A 357 32.02 -34.98 -54.34
C THR A 357 30.65 -34.71 -53.77
N LEU A 358 29.61 -35.31 -54.35
CA LEU A 358 28.23 -35.24 -53.84
C LEU A 358 28.15 -35.79 -52.41
N ALA A 359 28.84 -36.89 -52.13
CA ALA A 359 28.90 -37.47 -50.78
C ALA A 359 29.57 -36.55 -49.75
N GLY A 360 30.60 -35.80 -50.15
CA GLY A 360 31.22 -34.77 -49.31
C GLY A 360 30.25 -33.64 -49.00
N TYR A 361 29.48 -33.22 -50.00
CA TYR A 361 28.44 -32.20 -49.85
C TYR A 361 27.30 -32.63 -48.93
N ASP A 362 26.78 -33.86 -49.05
CA ASP A 362 25.73 -34.37 -48.16
C ASP A 362 26.20 -34.44 -46.70
N LYS A 363 27.48 -34.77 -46.49
CA LYS A 363 28.13 -34.71 -45.16
C LYS A 363 28.25 -33.28 -44.60
N THR A 364 28.09 -32.23 -45.40
CA THR A 364 27.98 -30.84 -44.91
C THR A 364 26.54 -30.44 -44.62
N GLY A 365 25.55 -31.23 -45.05
CA GLY A 365 24.13 -30.98 -44.78
C GLY A 365 23.43 -30.12 -45.85
N GLY A 366 24.09 -29.94 -47.00
CA GLY A 366 23.58 -29.15 -48.11
C GLY A 366 23.60 -27.64 -47.86
N ILE A 367 23.06 -26.88 -48.81
CA ILE A 367 23.12 -25.40 -48.83
C ILE A 367 22.48 -24.77 -47.58
N GLN A 368 21.34 -25.28 -47.12
CA GLN A 368 20.59 -24.68 -46.01
C GLN A 368 21.14 -25.04 -44.62
N HIS A 369 21.66 -26.26 -44.42
CA HIS A 369 22.07 -26.73 -43.09
C HIS A 369 23.58 -26.62 -42.83
N ALA A 370 24.42 -26.38 -43.85
CA ALA A 370 25.87 -26.22 -43.67
C ALA A 370 26.23 -25.10 -42.69
N VAL A 371 25.52 -23.97 -42.76
CA VAL A 371 25.74 -22.83 -41.84
C VAL A 371 25.27 -23.16 -40.43
N SER A 372 24.09 -23.78 -40.28
CA SER A 372 23.58 -24.20 -38.97
C SER A 372 24.48 -25.25 -38.32
N ARG A 373 25.05 -26.18 -39.10
CA ARG A 373 25.96 -27.20 -38.61
C ARG A 373 27.25 -26.59 -38.11
N THR A 374 27.85 -25.69 -38.91
CA THR A 374 29.04 -24.93 -38.50
C THR A 374 28.79 -24.14 -37.21
N ALA A 375 27.61 -23.52 -37.06
CA ALA A 375 27.23 -22.79 -35.86
C ALA A 375 27.01 -23.69 -34.64
N GLU A 376 26.32 -24.82 -34.79
CA GLU A 376 26.11 -25.78 -33.69
C GLU A 376 27.42 -26.45 -33.26
N GLU A 377 28.31 -26.81 -34.18
CA GLU A 377 29.61 -27.40 -33.85
C GLU A 377 30.48 -26.42 -33.06
N VAL A 378 30.52 -25.15 -33.47
CA VAL A 378 31.25 -24.11 -32.74
C VAL A 378 30.62 -23.88 -31.36
N TYR A 379 29.29 -23.83 -31.26
CA TYR A 379 28.57 -23.64 -30.00
C TYR A 379 28.77 -24.81 -29.02
N ALA A 380 28.61 -26.04 -29.48
CA ALA A 380 28.73 -27.25 -28.66
C ALA A 380 30.16 -27.45 -28.13
N GLY A 381 31.18 -26.99 -28.87
CA GLY A 381 32.58 -27.04 -28.46
C GLY A 381 33.03 -25.95 -27.46
N LEU A 382 32.11 -25.12 -26.95
CA LEU A 382 32.40 -24.07 -25.98
C LEU A 382 31.99 -24.48 -24.56
N SER A 383 32.68 -23.92 -23.56
CA SER A 383 32.30 -24.09 -22.14
C SER A 383 30.93 -23.45 -21.86
N PRO A 384 30.22 -23.85 -20.79
CA PRO A 384 28.90 -23.28 -20.46
C PRO A 384 28.91 -21.75 -20.31
N ALA A 385 29.96 -21.18 -19.71
CA ALA A 385 30.13 -19.72 -19.60
C ALA A 385 30.24 -19.04 -20.99
N ARG A 386 31.00 -19.63 -21.90
CA ARG A 386 31.18 -19.12 -23.27
C ARG A 386 29.95 -19.35 -24.15
N GLN A 387 29.16 -20.40 -23.91
CA GLN A 387 27.87 -20.61 -24.57
C GLN A 387 26.86 -19.52 -24.21
N THR A 388 26.85 -19.07 -22.96
CA THR A 388 26.04 -17.92 -22.51
C THR A 388 26.51 -16.63 -23.20
N ALA A 389 27.82 -16.42 -23.32
CA ALA A 389 28.37 -15.28 -24.07
C ALA A 389 27.98 -15.32 -25.57
N VAL A 390 28.00 -16.50 -26.22
CA VAL A 390 27.53 -16.66 -27.61
C VAL A 390 26.05 -16.28 -27.75
N ARG A 391 25.20 -16.72 -26.82
CA ARG A 391 23.78 -16.37 -26.81
C ARG A 391 23.59 -14.85 -26.75
N HIS A 392 24.22 -14.18 -25.79
CA HIS A 392 24.10 -12.73 -25.63
C HIS A 392 24.67 -11.96 -26.83
N LEU A 393 25.79 -12.42 -27.39
CA LEU A 393 26.42 -11.82 -28.56
C LEU A 393 25.51 -11.88 -29.79
N PHE A 394 24.97 -13.05 -30.14
CA PHE A 394 24.10 -13.15 -31.32
C PHE A 394 22.80 -12.38 -31.16
N LEU A 395 22.20 -12.37 -29.96
CA LEU A 395 21.00 -11.57 -29.68
C LEU A 395 21.25 -10.06 -29.89
N ARG A 396 22.45 -9.55 -29.58
CA ARG A 396 22.85 -8.14 -29.82
C ARG A 396 23.12 -7.83 -31.29
N LEU A 397 23.67 -8.79 -32.02
CA LEU A 397 23.98 -8.68 -33.45
C LEU A 397 22.77 -8.89 -34.37
N THR A 398 21.57 -9.06 -33.80
CA THR A 398 20.32 -9.26 -34.54
C THR A 398 19.30 -8.18 -34.24
N ALA A 399 18.65 -7.68 -35.29
CA ALA A 399 17.54 -6.76 -35.21
C ALA A 399 16.20 -7.47 -35.42
N PRO A 400 15.35 -7.58 -34.37
CA PRO A 400 14.03 -8.14 -34.53
C PRO A 400 13.20 -7.22 -35.44
N GLY A 401 12.70 -7.77 -36.54
CA GLY A 401 11.84 -7.02 -37.47
C GLY A 401 10.46 -6.77 -36.86
N ASP A 402 9.77 -5.70 -37.28
CA ASP A 402 8.38 -5.45 -36.90
C ASP A 402 7.44 -5.97 -38.00
N GLY A 403 7.16 -7.28 -37.96
CA GLY A 403 6.48 -8.00 -39.05
C GLY A 403 7.36 -8.30 -40.27
N ALA A 404 8.62 -7.87 -40.26
CA ALA A 404 9.66 -8.19 -41.25
C ALA A 404 10.60 -9.30 -40.74
N PRO A 405 11.34 -10.00 -41.63
CA PRO A 405 12.36 -10.96 -41.21
C PRO A 405 13.43 -10.29 -40.33
N ASP A 406 13.91 -11.02 -39.33
CA ASP A 406 14.97 -10.55 -38.44
C ASP A 406 16.27 -10.29 -39.24
N THR A 407 16.83 -9.09 -39.09
CA THR A 407 18.00 -8.63 -39.86
C THR A 407 19.26 -8.68 -39.02
N ARG A 408 20.43 -8.65 -39.67
CA ARG A 408 21.72 -8.50 -38.97
C ARG A 408 21.93 -7.05 -38.56
N ARG A 409 22.63 -6.84 -37.45
CA ARG A 409 23.05 -5.53 -36.93
C ARG A 409 24.57 -5.48 -36.84
N ARG A 410 25.15 -4.36 -37.26
CA ARG A 410 26.55 -4.01 -37.04
C ARG A 410 26.68 -3.37 -35.66
N VAL A 411 27.55 -3.92 -34.83
CA VAL A 411 27.69 -3.54 -33.42
C VAL A 411 29.12 -3.11 -33.16
N SER A 412 29.32 -1.97 -32.50
CA SER A 412 30.67 -1.52 -32.12
C SER A 412 31.27 -2.49 -31.10
N ARG A 413 32.59 -2.72 -31.18
CA ARG A 413 33.31 -3.52 -30.16
C ARG A 413 33.14 -2.95 -28.75
N ARG A 414 32.88 -1.64 -28.62
CA ARG A 414 32.58 -0.98 -27.33
C ARG A 414 31.24 -1.40 -26.71
N GLU A 415 30.32 -1.94 -27.50
CA GLU A 415 29.00 -2.41 -27.06
C GLU A 415 29.03 -3.87 -26.57
N LEU A 416 30.06 -4.64 -26.93
CA LEU A 416 30.14 -6.07 -26.61
C LEU A 416 30.74 -6.35 -25.21
N GLY A 417 31.28 -5.32 -24.55
CA GLY A 417 31.98 -5.46 -23.26
C GLY A 417 33.44 -5.94 -23.42
N THR A 418 34.24 -5.79 -22.36
CA THR A 418 35.69 -6.08 -22.37
C THR A 418 36.05 -7.39 -21.67
N ASP A 419 35.08 -8.27 -21.44
CA ASP A 419 35.31 -9.52 -20.72
C ASP A 419 36.12 -10.50 -21.58
N GLU A 420 37.11 -11.16 -20.96
CA GLU A 420 38.08 -12.05 -21.63
C GLU A 420 37.38 -13.20 -22.38
N ASP A 421 36.26 -13.70 -21.85
CA ASP A 421 35.44 -14.73 -22.49
C ASP A 421 34.68 -14.23 -23.73
N THR A 422 34.24 -12.96 -23.75
CA THR A 422 33.56 -12.38 -24.93
C THR A 422 34.55 -12.18 -26.07
N GLY A 423 35.75 -11.69 -25.78
CA GLY A 423 36.84 -11.56 -26.76
C GLY A 423 37.20 -12.91 -27.40
N ALA A 424 37.40 -13.94 -26.57
CA ALA A 424 37.71 -15.29 -27.05
C ALA A 424 36.58 -15.91 -27.89
N VAL A 425 35.31 -15.63 -27.57
CA VAL A 425 34.14 -16.06 -28.34
C VAL A 425 34.07 -15.36 -29.70
N VAL A 426 34.23 -14.03 -29.73
CA VAL A 426 34.24 -13.24 -30.96
C VAL A 426 35.33 -13.75 -31.92
N ASP A 427 36.55 -13.96 -31.43
CA ASP A 427 37.67 -14.44 -32.25
C ASP A 427 37.44 -15.86 -32.77
N ARG A 428 36.77 -16.72 -32.00
CA ARG A 428 36.47 -18.10 -32.42
C ARG A 428 35.35 -18.16 -33.45
N LEU A 429 34.30 -17.34 -33.29
CA LEU A 429 33.22 -17.21 -34.26
C LEU A 429 33.69 -16.53 -35.56
N ALA A 430 34.61 -15.57 -35.48
CA ALA A 430 35.24 -14.96 -36.64
C ALA A 430 36.14 -15.94 -37.40
N ARG A 431 36.93 -16.76 -36.70
CA ARG A 431 37.71 -17.85 -37.32
C ARG A 431 36.82 -18.88 -38.02
N ALA A 432 35.63 -19.14 -37.47
CA ALA A 432 34.61 -19.98 -38.09
C ALA A 432 33.83 -19.28 -39.23
N ARG A 433 34.12 -18.00 -39.52
CA ARG A 433 33.43 -17.15 -40.50
C ARG A 433 31.92 -16.99 -40.25
N LEU A 434 31.51 -17.07 -38.99
CA LEU A 434 30.13 -16.81 -38.56
C LEU A 434 29.91 -15.33 -38.22
N LEU A 435 30.99 -14.64 -37.84
CA LEU A 435 31.05 -13.19 -37.69
C LEU A 435 32.07 -12.60 -38.67
N THR A 436 31.82 -11.37 -39.10
CA THR A 436 32.80 -10.51 -39.75
C THR A 436 33.28 -9.47 -38.74
N LEU A 437 34.61 -9.29 -38.69
CA LEU A 437 35.27 -8.35 -37.79
C LEU A 437 35.90 -7.23 -38.60
N ASP A 438 35.65 -6.01 -38.15
CA ASP A 438 36.35 -4.80 -38.57
C ASP A 438 37.19 -4.28 -37.38
N HIS A 439 38.00 -3.23 -37.59
CA HIS A 439 38.75 -2.57 -36.52
C HIS A 439 37.82 -2.09 -35.40
N GLU A 440 36.63 -1.57 -35.75
CA GLU A 440 35.69 -0.96 -34.80
C GLU A 440 34.39 -1.77 -34.61
N TYR A 441 34.04 -2.69 -35.51
CA TYR A 441 32.70 -3.30 -35.55
C TYR A 441 32.72 -4.83 -35.68
N VAL A 442 31.65 -5.44 -35.19
CA VAL A 442 31.33 -6.87 -35.31
C VAL A 442 29.93 -7.00 -35.89
N GLU A 443 29.77 -7.87 -36.88
CA GLU A 443 28.46 -8.17 -37.47
C GLU A 443 28.32 -9.67 -37.74
N VAL A 444 27.08 -10.15 -37.91
CA VAL A 444 26.84 -11.50 -38.40
C VAL A 444 27.25 -11.59 -39.87
N ALA A 445 28.08 -12.58 -40.21
CA ALA A 445 28.61 -12.76 -41.56
C ALA A 445 27.48 -12.90 -42.61
N HIS A 446 26.36 -13.54 -42.24
CA HIS A 446 25.18 -13.64 -43.12
C HIS A 446 23.85 -13.84 -42.37
N GLU A 447 22.77 -13.22 -42.84
CA GLU A 447 21.40 -13.38 -42.28
C GLU A 447 20.88 -14.83 -42.33
N ALA A 448 21.48 -15.67 -43.15
CA ALA A 448 21.11 -17.08 -43.22
C ALA A 448 21.39 -17.82 -41.92
N LEU A 449 22.37 -17.36 -41.14
CA LEU A 449 22.61 -17.86 -39.80
C LEU A 449 21.39 -17.59 -38.88
N ILE A 450 20.78 -16.41 -39.01
CA ILE A 450 19.59 -16.03 -38.25
C ILE A 450 18.39 -16.90 -38.65
N ARG A 451 18.21 -17.14 -39.95
CA ARG A 451 17.03 -17.87 -40.47
C ARG A 451 17.11 -19.38 -40.28
N HIS A 452 18.29 -19.97 -40.42
CA HIS A 452 18.44 -21.43 -40.53
C HIS A 452 19.04 -22.08 -39.29
N TRP A 453 19.60 -21.33 -38.33
CA TRP A 453 20.08 -21.89 -37.07
C TRP A 453 18.92 -22.02 -36.06
N PRO A 454 18.43 -23.25 -35.74
CA PRO A 454 17.22 -23.41 -34.92
C PRO A 454 17.36 -22.85 -33.50
N ARG A 455 18.56 -22.95 -32.92
CA ARG A 455 18.85 -22.47 -31.57
C ARG A 455 18.79 -20.95 -31.47
N LEU A 456 19.37 -20.25 -32.44
CA LEU A 456 19.31 -18.78 -32.51
C LEU A 456 17.88 -18.30 -32.71
N ARG A 457 17.08 -18.98 -33.55
CA ARG A 457 15.64 -18.68 -33.66
C ARG A 457 14.89 -18.87 -32.35
N GLY A 458 15.15 -19.97 -31.64
CA GLY A 458 14.60 -20.19 -30.31
C GLY A 458 14.92 -19.01 -29.37
N TRP A 459 16.18 -18.59 -29.31
CA TRP A 459 16.57 -17.45 -28.49
C TRP A 459 15.89 -16.13 -28.89
N LEU A 460 15.68 -15.90 -30.19
CA LEU A 460 15.01 -14.70 -30.69
C LEU A 460 13.52 -14.71 -30.39
N ASP A 461 12.86 -15.88 -30.48
CA ASP A 461 11.44 -16.04 -30.23
C ASP A 461 11.11 -16.03 -28.73
N ASP A 462 12.04 -16.42 -27.85
CA ASP A 462 11.86 -16.46 -26.39
C ASP A 462 11.53 -15.09 -25.77
N ASP A 463 12.07 -13.98 -26.29
CA ASP A 463 11.86 -12.63 -25.73
C ASP A 463 12.05 -11.49 -26.76
N ARG A 464 11.25 -11.50 -27.84
CA ARG A 464 11.30 -10.46 -28.89
C ARG A 464 11.09 -9.04 -28.36
N GLU A 465 10.18 -8.87 -27.40
CA GLU A 465 9.92 -7.55 -26.79
C GLU A 465 11.08 -7.10 -25.91
N GLY A 466 11.68 -8.02 -25.13
CA GLY A 466 12.86 -7.72 -24.33
C GLY A 466 14.08 -7.33 -25.14
N LEU A 467 14.30 -7.94 -26.31
CA LEU A 467 15.38 -7.55 -27.22
C LEU A 467 15.22 -6.13 -27.76
N ARG A 468 13.98 -5.70 -28.03
CA ARG A 468 13.69 -4.31 -28.44
C ARG A 468 13.93 -3.33 -27.30
N LEU A 469 13.54 -3.68 -26.07
CA LEU A 469 13.79 -2.87 -24.88
C LEU A 469 15.30 -2.75 -24.59
N HIS A 470 16.03 -3.85 -24.72
CA HIS A 470 17.48 -3.86 -24.57
C HIS A 470 18.17 -2.97 -25.59
N ARG A 471 17.73 -3.01 -26.86
CA ARG A 471 18.23 -2.09 -27.89
C ARG A 471 18.02 -0.63 -27.53
N GLN A 472 16.79 -0.27 -27.18
CA GLN A 472 16.47 1.12 -26.80
C GLN A 472 17.35 1.58 -25.63
N LEU A 473 17.64 0.69 -24.69
CA LEU A 473 18.53 0.96 -23.56
C LEU A 473 19.98 1.22 -24.02
N THR A 474 20.49 0.44 -24.96
CA THR A 474 21.82 0.64 -25.55
C THR A 474 21.90 1.99 -26.28
N ASP A 475 20.95 2.29 -27.16
CA ASP A 475 20.94 3.54 -27.93
C ASP A 475 20.85 4.78 -27.00
N ALA A 476 20.08 4.67 -25.92
CA ALA A 476 19.99 5.71 -24.90
C ALA A 476 21.28 5.85 -24.07
N THR A 477 22.00 4.75 -23.84
CA THR A 477 23.31 4.76 -23.18
C THR A 477 24.34 5.49 -24.05
N ASP A 478 24.36 5.21 -25.35
CA ASP A 478 25.26 5.87 -26.30
C ASP A 478 24.95 7.38 -26.40
N THR A 479 23.67 7.75 -26.49
CA THR A 479 23.22 9.14 -26.48
C THR A 479 23.64 9.88 -25.19
N TRP A 480 23.53 9.21 -24.05
CA TRP A 480 23.91 9.81 -22.76
C TRP A 480 25.43 10.03 -22.64
N GLU A 481 26.22 9.08 -23.12
CA GLU A 481 27.68 9.20 -23.11
C GLU A 481 28.18 10.25 -24.12
N SER A 482 27.58 10.34 -25.31
CA SER A 482 27.92 11.36 -26.31
C SER A 482 27.63 12.78 -25.83
N LEU A 483 26.58 12.96 -25.02
CA LEU A 483 26.21 14.21 -24.37
C LEU A 483 26.99 14.49 -23.06
N GLY A 484 28.08 13.76 -22.80
CA GLY A 484 28.95 14.01 -21.63
C GLY A 484 28.30 13.67 -20.29
N GLY A 485 27.28 12.81 -20.28
CA GLY A 485 26.60 12.38 -19.08
C GLY A 485 25.40 13.24 -18.67
N ASP A 486 24.79 14.01 -19.59
CA ASP A 486 23.66 14.89 -19.30
C ASP A 486 22.47 14.14 -18.67
N SER A 487 21.97 14.69 -17.55
CA SER A 487 20.78 14.22 -16.85
C SER A 487 19.49 14.27 -17.68
N GLY A 488 19.47 15.05 -18.77
CA GLY A 488 18.35 15.14 -19.72
C GLY A 488 18.15 13.88 -20.56
N ALA A 489 19.22 13.16 -20.88
CA ALA A 489 19.20 11.95 -21.72
C ALA A 489 18.87 10.66 -20.94
N LEU A 490 18.82 10.72 -19.61
CA LEU A 490 18.54 9.57 -18.74
C LEU A 490 17.07 9.13 -18.80
N TYR A 491 16.83 7.83 -18.65
CA TYR A 491 15.48 7.27 -18.62
C TYR A 491 14.70 7.70 -17.37
N ARG A 492 13.40 7.97 -17.55
CA ARG A 492 12.47 8.37 -16.48
C ARG A 492 11.13 7.63 -16.60
N GLY A 493 10.41 7.48 -15.49
CA GLY A 493 9.05 6.93 -15.46
C GLY A 493 8.91 5.52 -16.06
N THR A 494 7.96 5.36 -16.99
CA THR A 494 7.62 4.05 -17.57
C THR A 494 8.76 3.42 -18.38
N ARG A 495 9.60 4.25 -19.03
CA ARG A 495 10.79 3.77 -19.77
C ARG A 495 11.83 3.17 -18.83
N LEU A 496 12.12 3.83 -17.70
CA LEU A 496 13.05 3.33 -16.69
C LEU A 496 12.53 2.06 -16.02
N THR A 497 11.24 2.01 -15.70
CA THR A 497 10.61 0.84 -15.04
C THR A 497 10.69 -0.40 -15.93
N ARG A 498 10.31 -0.28 -17.21
CA ARG A 498 10.42 -1.38 -18.17
C ARG A 498 11.87 -1.85 -18.36
N ALA A 499 12.82 -0.92 -18.40
CA ALA A 499 14.24 -1.25 -18.51
C ALA A 499 14.79 -1.96 -17.26
N LEU A 500 14.38 -1.55 -16.04
CA LEU A 500 14.77 -2.19 -14.78
C LEU A 500 14.14 -3.59 -14.61
N ASP A 501 12.86 -3.77 -14.97
CA ASP A 501 12.17 -5.05 -14.90
C ASP A 501 12.73 -6.06 -15.92
N TRP A 502 13.21 -5.58 -17.05
CA TRP A 502 13.92 -6.42 -18.02
C TRP A 502 15.34 -6.75 -17.52
N ALA A 503 16.07 -5.76 -17.01
CA ALA A 503 17.42 -5.91 -16.45
C ALA A 503 17.49 -6.94 -15.32
N THR A 504 16.52 -6.91 -14.39
CA THR A 504 16.46 -7.84 -13.25
C THR A 504 16.25 -9.29 -13.67
N ARG A 505 15.54 -9.53 -14.77
CA ARG A 505 15.32 -10.87 -15.35
C ARG A 505 16.49 -11.35 -16.20
N ASN A 506 17.35 -10.44 -16.67
CA ASN A 506 18.41 -10.70 -17.66
C ASN A 506 19.75 -10.05 -17.26
N ASP A 507 20.13 -10.14 -15.97
CA ASP A 507 21.29 -9.40 -15.41
C ASP A 507 22.63 -9.70 -16.12
N THR A 508 22.81 -10.95 -16.59
CA THR A 508 24.01 -11.38 -17.33
C THR A 508 24.09 -10.83 -18.76
N ALA A 509 23.00 -10.26 -19.29
CA ALA A 509 22.96 -9.71 -20.65
C ALA A 509 23.50 -8.27 -20.72
N LEU A 510 23.56 -7.54 -19.61
CA LEU A 510 23.92 -6.12 -19.56
C LEU A 510 25.43 -5.89 -19.52
N THR A 511 25.89 -4.93 -20.30
CA THR A 511 27.28 -4.45 -20.27
C THR A 511 27.51 -3.51 -19.07
N PRO A 512 28.78 -3.29 -18.68
CA PRO A 512 29.12 -2.30 -17.63
C PRO A 512 28.62 -0.89 -17.94
N ARG A 513 28.59 -0.48 -19.22
CA ARG A 513 28.10 0.83 -19.68
C ARG A 513 26.60 0.99 -19.47
N GLU A 514 25.82 0.01 -19.92
CA GLU A 514 24.36 0.01 -19.73
C GLU A 514 23.98 -0.06 -18.24
N ARG A 515 24.75 -0.81 -17.42
CA ARG A 515 24.59 -0.82 -15.96
C ARG A 515 24.83 0.55 -15.35
N LYS A 516 25.87 1.27 -15.81
CA LYS A 516 26.17 2.63 -15.36
C LYS A 516 25.05 3.62 -15.74
N PHE A 517 24.53 3.53 -16.97
CA PHE A 517 23.39 4.35 -17.42
C PHE A 517 22.12 4.08 -16.62
N LEU A 518 21.79 2.81 -16.33
CA LEU A 518 20.64 2.47 -15.48
C LEU A 518 20.83 2.93 -14.04
N GLN A 519 22.04 2.86 -13.49
CA GLN A 519 22.35 3.40 -12.16
C GLN A 519 22.26 4.93 -12.13
N ALA A 520 22.75 5.62 -13.16
CA ALA A 520 22.60 7.08 -13.31
C ALA A 520 21.13 7.48 -13.45
N SER A 521 20.36 6.77 -14.28
CA SER A 521 18.91 6.97 -14.45
C SER A 521 18.16 6.70 -13.14
N ARG A 522 18.52 5.64 -12.40
CA ARG A 522 17.92 5.33 -11.08
C ARG A 522 18.28 6.36 -10.02
N THR A 523 19.50 6.87 -10.00
CA THR A 523 19.90 7.90 -9.02
C THR A 523 19.27 9.25 -9.31
N VAL A 524 19.13 9.62 -10.59
CA VAL A 524 18.37 10.81 -11.00
C VAL A 524 16.89 10.60 -10.75
N GLU A 525 16.27 9.47 -11.11
CA GLU A 525 14.88 9.14 -10.77
C GLU A 525 14.68 9.11 -9.25
N ILE A 526 15.61 8.61 -8.44
CA ILE A 526 15.49 8.70 -6.97
C ILE A 526 15.59 10.15 -6.50
N LYS A 527 16.36 11.03 -7.15
CA LYS A 527 16.45 12.47 -6.82
C LYS A 527 15.26 13.28 -7.34
N THR A 528 14.77 13.05 -8.55
CA THR A 528 13.57 13.68 -9.13
C THR A 528 12.31 13.07 -8.56
N SER A 529 12.22 11.77 -8.33
CA SER A 529 11.18 11.13 -7.54
C SER A 529 11.33 11.43 -6.05
N ARG A 530 12.48 11.85 -5.51
CA ARG A 530 12.54 12.49 -4.18
C ARG A 530 12.11 13.93 -4.24
N ARG A 531 12.39 14.72 -5.28
CA ARG A 531 11.88 16.09 -5.45
C ARG A 531 10.42 16.14 -5.84
N LEU A 532 9.93 15.12 -6.52
CA LEU A 532 8.57 14.93 -7.02
C LEU A 532 7.80 13.99 -6.10
N ARG A 533 8.41 13.17 -5.22
CA ARG A 533 7.78 12.74 -3.95
C ARG A 533 7.99 13.75 -2.86
N GLN A 534 8.87 14.74 -2.95
CA GLN A 534 8.84 15.89 -2.06
C GLN A 534 7.84 16.89 -2.57
N LEU A 535 7.58 17.04 -3.88
CA LEU A 535 6.52 17.90 -4.40
C LEU A 535 5.20 17.16 -4.51
N VAL A 536 5.14 15.87 -4.80
CA VAL A 536 3.91 15.03 -4.75
C VAL A 536 3.73 14.44 -3.36
N ALA A 537 4.72 14.17 -2.51
CA ALA A 537 4.41 14.03 -1.08
C ALA A 537 4.30 15.40 -0.39
N LEU A 538 4.81 16.54 -0.87
CA LEU A 538 4.32 17.83 -0.36
C LEU A 538 2.93 18.11 -0.91
N LEU A 539 2.57 17.76 -2.15
CA LEU A 539 1.24 18.01 -2.72
C LEU A 539 0.24 16.92 -2.34
N SER A 540 0.68 15.71 -2.00
CA SER A 540 -0.13 14.62 -1.44
C SER A 540 -0.06 14.60 0.07
N VAL A 541 0.96 15.14 0.75
CA VAL A 541 0.84 15.54 2.17
C VAL A 541 0.06 16.83 2.23
N VAL A 542 0.15 17.79 1.32
CA VAL A 542 -0.71 18.99 1.30
C VAL A 542 -2.10 18.64 0.80
N SER A 543 -2.30 17.67 -0.09
CA SER A 543 -3.65 17.21 -0.45
C SER A 543 -4.19 16.20 0.55
N LEU A 544 -3.37 15.34 1.15
CA LEU A 544 -3.80 14.49 2.27
C LEU A 544 -4.00 15.34 3.51
N VAL A 545 -3.19 16.35 3.80
CA VAL A 545 -3.40 17.37 4.85
C VAL A 545 -4.53 18.27 4.44
N ALA A 546 -4.77 18.62 3.18
CA ALA A 546 -5.94 19.42 2.81
C ALA A 546 -7.20 18.58 2.87
N VAL A 547 -7.18 17.30 2.50
CA VAL A 547 -8.33 16.39 2.59
C VAL A 547 -8.53 15.93 4.03
N THR A 548 -7.48 15.62 4.79
CA THR A 548 -7.59 15.33 6.23
C THR A 548 -7.82 16.59 7.03
N ALA A 549 -7.37 17.78 6.63
CA ALA A 549 -7.75 19.06 7.22
C ALA A 549 -9.11 19.52 6.74
N THR A 550 -9.62 19.07 5.60
CA THR A 550 -11.03 19.31 5.19
C THR A 550 -11.92 18.32 5.90
N ILE A 551 -11.54 17.05 6.03
CA ILE A 551 -12.25 16.06 6.84
C ILE A 551 -12.13 16.42 8.31
N PHE A 552 -10.99 16.89 8.79
CA PHE A 552 -10.79 17.41 10.14
C PHE A 552 -11.44 18.77 10.30
N ALA A 553 -11.51 19.65 9.30
CA ALA A 553 -12.27 20.89 9.41
C ALA A 553 -13.77 20.61 9.36
N VAL A 554 -14.25 19.65 8.58
CA VAL A 554 -15.65 19.23 8.56
C VAL A 554 -15.98 18.44 9.81
N ARG A 555 -15.10 17.56 10.30
CA ARG A 555 -15.26 16.87 11.58
C ARG A 555 -15.13 17.83 12.74
N ALA A 556 -14.17 18.75 12.75
CA ALA A 556 -14.00 19.78 13.76
C ALA A 556 -15.08 20.84 13.65
N GLN A 557 -15.65 21.13 12.49
CA GLN A 557 -16.82 22.00 12.35
C GLN A 557 -18.08 21.25 12.80
N ARG A 558 -18.21 19.95 12.55
CA ARG A 558 -19.29 19.11 13.10
C ARG A 558 -19.15 18.97 14.61
N THR A 559 -17.94 18.74 15.13
CA THR A 559 -17.63 18.67 16.55
C THR A 559 -17.83 20.04 17.17
N ALA A 560 -17.31 21.12 16.58
CA ALA A 560 -17.51 22.48 17.08
C ALA A 560 -18.97 22.92 16.99
N THR A 561 -19.75 22.52 15.97
CA THR A 561 -21.19 22.79 15.94
C THR A 561 -21.93 21.95 16.96
N THR A 562 -21.56 20.68 17.17
CA THR A 562 -22.15 19.83 18.21
C THR A 562 -21.80 20.33 19.61
N GLU A 563 -20.55 20.73 19.85
CA GLU A 563 -20.07 21.32 21.11
C GLU A 563 -20.65 22.71 21.33
N ARG A 564 -20.73 23.55 20.29
CA ARG A 564 -21.41 24.85 20.34
C ARG A 564 -22.88 24.67 20.66
N ASN A 565 -23.57 23.76 19.97
CA ASN A 565 -24.97 23.46 20.22
C ASN A 565 -25.15 22.86 21.61
N ALA A 566 -24.26 21.99 22.08
CA ALA A 566 -24.32 21.45 23.45
C ALA A 566 -24.09 22.54 24.50
N ALA A 567 -23.08 23.40 24.33
CA ALA A 567 -22.85 24.54 25.21
C ALA A 567 -24.04 25.50 25.20
N ARG A 568 -24.61 25.77 24.01
CA ARG A 568 -25.81 26.60 23.88
C ARG A 568 -27.02 25.96 24.54
N ALA A 569 -27.25 24.66 24.36
CA ALA A 569 -28.29 23.90 25.04
C ALA A 569 -28.16 24.03 26.55
N GLN A 570 -26.94 23.92 27.10
CA GLN A 570 -26.71 24.06 28.54
C GLN A 570 -26.97 25.47 29.07
N ILE A 571 -26.61 26.50 28.29
CA ILE A 571 -26.91 27.90 28.61
C ILE A 571 -28.43 28.11 28.62
N VAL A 572 -29.11 27.75 27.53
CA VAL A 572 -30.57 27.89 27.40
C VAL A 572 -31.30 27.06 28.46
N ALA A 573 -30.82 25.86 28.78
CA ALA A 573 -31.35 25.04 29.86
C ALA A 573 -31.23 25.73 31.23
N SER A 574 -30.13 26.44 31.49
CA SER A 574 -29.96 27.19 32.74
C SER A 574 -30.84 28.44 32.76
N GLU A 575 -30.94 29.17 31.65
CA GLU A 575 -31.84 30.31 31.49
C GLU A 575 -33.30 29.90 31.65
N ALA A 576 -33.70 28.75 31.10
CA ALA A 576 -35.05 28.20 31.22
C ALA A 576 -35.45 27.99 32.68
N VAL A 577 -34.56 27.44 33.52
CA VAL A 577 -34.81 27.28 34.96
C VAL A 577 -35.00 28.63 35.64
N THR A 578 -34.20 29.64 35.30
CA THR A 578 -34.36 31.00 35.87
C THR A 578 -35.62 31.72 35.37
N LEU A 579 -36.06 31.41 34.15
CA LEU A 579 -37.23 32.00 33.52
C LEU A 579 -38.53 31.39 34.06
N TYR A 580 -38.48 30.13 34.48
CA TYR A 580 -39.65 29.34 34.88
C TYR A 580 -40.64 30.05 35.82
N PRO A 581 -40.22 30.76 36.89
CA PRO A 581 -41.15 31.47 37.77
C PRO A 581 -41.93 32.59 37.09
N SER A 582 -41.36 33.18 36.03
CA SER A 582 -41.95 34.31 35.29
C SER A 582 -42.71 33.90 34.03
N ASP A 583 -42.23 32.89 33.31
CA ASP A 583 -42.84 32.37 32.07
C ASP A 583 -42.63 30.85 31.98
N PRO A 584 -43.53 30.05 32.57
CA PRO A 584 -43.38 28.60 32.63
C PRO A 584 -43.59 27.93 31.26
N GLU A 585 -44.51 28.44 30.43
CA GLU A 585 -44.77 27.87 29.10
C GLU A 585 -43.54 28.00 28.19
N LEU A 586 -42.87 29.17 28.20
CA LEU A 586 -41.64 29.36 27.45
C LEU A 586 -40.48 28.56 28.05
N ALA A 587 -40.32 28.56 29.38
CA ALA A 587 -39.25 27.81 30.05
C ALA A 587 -39.29 26.31 29.73
N VAL A 588 -40.46 25.68 29.76
CA VAL A 588 -40.61 24.26 29.41
C VAL A 588 -40.22 23.99 27.96
N GLN A 589 -40.66 24.83 27.03
CA GLN A 589 -40.29 24.71 25.61
C GLN A 589 -38.78 24.88 25.40
N LEU A 590 -38.15 25.82 26.10
CA LEU A 590 -36.69 26.03 26.05
C LEU A 590 -35.92 24.85 26.63
N SER A 591 -36.33 24.30 27.78
CA SER A 591 -35.72 23.10 28.37
C SER A 591 -35.87 21.89 27.45
N LEU A 592 -37.05 21.69 26.86
CA LEU A 592 -37.32 20.58 25.94
C LEU A 592 -36.53 20.72 24.65
N ALA A 593 -36.50 21.92 24.06
CA ALA A 593 -35.70 22.23 22.88
C ALA A 593 -34.21 22.00 23.13
N ALA A 594 -33.69 22.48 24.26
CA ALA A 594 -32.30 22.29 24.67
C ALA A 594 -31.97 20.79 24.83
N HIS A 595 -32.86 20.01 25.44
CA HIS A 595 -32.69 18.57 25.60
C HIS A 595 -32.71 17.81 24.26
N LYS A 596 -33.66 18.14 23.37
CA LYS A 596 -33.72 17.57 22.01
C LYS A 596 -32.48 17.93 21.18
N MET A 597 -31.97 19.15 21.34
CA MET A 597 -30.77 19.63 20.64
C MET A 597 -29.49 18.96 21.12
N ALA A 598 -29.33 18.77 22.43
CA ALA A 598 -28.18 18.08 23.02
C ALA A 598 -28.54 17.43 24.37
N PRO A 599 -28.80 16.11 24.42
CA PRO A 599 -29.14 15.43 25.67
C PRO A 599 -27.90 15.33 26.57
N THR A 600 -27.84 16.21 27.56
CA THR A 600 -26.78 16.27 28.58
C THR A 600 -27.39 16.26 29.98
N THR A 601 -26.59 15.94 31.01
CA THR A 601 -27.04 15.98 32.41
C THR A 601 -27.71 17.31 32.76
N ARG A 602 -27.10 18.43 32.37
CA ARG A 602 -27.64 19.76 32.63
C ARG A 602 -29.00 20.02 31.96
N THR A 603 -29.19 19.57 30.72
CA THR A 603 -30.49 19.70 30.03
C THR A 603 -31.56 18.81 30.66
N ARG A 604 -31.17 17.64 31.18
CA ARG A 604 -32.06 16.72 31.90
C ARG A 604 -32.50 17.31 33.24
N GLU A 605 -31.57 17.86 34.00
CA GLU A 605 -31.83 18.60 35.25
C GLU A 605 -32.76 19.79 35.02
N SER A 606 -32.50 20.57 33.98
CA SER A 606 -33.36 21.70 33.58
C SER A 606 -34.77 21.24 33.25
N LEU A 607 -34.93 20.22 32.40
CA LEU A 607 -36.24 19.70 32.02
C LEU A 607 -37.04 19.18 33.22
N LEU A 608 -36.40 18.42 34.12
CA LEU A 608 -37.06 17.96 35.34
C LEU A 608 -37.42 19.11 36.29
N SER A 609 -36.62 20.18 36.31
CA SER A 609 -36.89 21.36 37.14
C SER A 609 -38.01 22.24 36.58
N THR A 610 -38.27 22.19 35.27
CA THR A 610 -39.30 23.01 34.60
C THR A 610 -40.60 22.26 34.34
N VAL A 611 -40.63 20.93 34.48
CA VAL A 611 -41.84 20.10 34.26
C VAL A 611 -42.27 19.40 35.55
N PRO A 612 -42.66 20.13 36.62
CA PRO A 612 -43.29 19.49 37.78
C PRO A 612 -44.66 18.90 37.39
N LEU A 613 -45.09 17.85 38.08
CA LEU A 613 -46.45 17.32 37.97
C LEU A 613 -47.47 18.37 38.41
N ALA A 614 -47.17 19.05 39.52
CA ALA A 614 -47.96 20.17 40.01
C ALA A 614 -47.13 21.07 40.94
N VAL A 615 -47.53 22.33 41.03
CA VAL A 615 -47.03 23.30 42.01
C VAL A 615 -48.21 23.82 42.81
N VAL A 616 -48.14 23.69 44.12
CA VAL A 616 -49.14 24.14 45.08
C VAL A 616 -48.56 25.33 45.83
N THR A 617 -49.30 26.43 45.91
CA THR A 617 -48.88 27.65 46.62
C THR A 617 -49.53 27.74 48.00
N HIS A 618 -48.75 28.22 48.97
CA HIS A 618 -49.10 28.37 50.37
C HIS A 618 -49.00 29.85 50.81
N PRO A 619 -49.66 30.26 51.90
CA PRO A 619 -49.54 31.64 52.40
C PRO A 619 -48.22 31.97 53.10
N SER A 620 -47.53 30.96 53.66
CA SER A 620 -46.20 31.08 54.27
C SER A 620 -45.33 29.88 53.89
N GLU A 621 -44.13 29.84 54.45
CA GLU A 621 -43.11 28.83 54.18
C GLU A 621 -43.62 27.43 54.50
N VAL A 622 -43.30 26.45 53.66
CA VAL A 622 -43.62 25.05 53.94
C VAL A 622 -42.42 24.42 54.63
N LEU A 623 -42.60 23.90 55.84
CA LEU A 623 -41.52 23.37 56.67
C LEU A 623 -41.46 21.84 56.66
N SER A 624 -42.60 21.18 56.44
CA SER A 624 -42.67 19.72 56.45
C SER A 624 -43.75 19.19 55.52
N VAL A 625 -43.46 18.11 54.79
CA VAL A 625 -44.43 17.42 53.94
C VAL A 625 -44.43 15.91 54.23
N ALA A 626 -45.60 15.27 54.15
CA ALA A 626 -45.71 13.82 54.28
C ALA A 626 -46.86 13.26 53.44
N PHE A 627 -46.67 12.08 52.83
CA PHE A 627 -47.73 11.34 52.17
C PHE A 627 -48.46 10.42 53.15
N SER A 628 -49.76 10.24 52.93
CA SER A 628 -50.51 9.14 53.53
C SER A 628 -50.02 7.79 52.96
N PRO A 629 -50.11 6.69 53.74
CA PRO A 629 -49.71 5.37 53.26
C PRO A 629 -50.45 4.89 52.00
N ASP A 630 -51.67 5.37 51.76
CA ASP A 630 -52.49 5.06 50.59
C ASP A 630 -52.19 5.93 49.36
N ARG A 631 -51.26 6.88 49.48
CA ARG A 631 -50.78 7.80 48.42
C ARG A 631 -51.81 8.81 47.94
N ARG A 632 -53.00 8.86 48.53
CA ARG A 632 -54.08 9.74 48.07
C ARG A 632 -54.07 11.10 48.74
N THR A 633 -53.36 11.23 49.86
CA THR A 633 -53.34 12.46 50.63
C THR A 633 -51.92 12.90 50.89
N LEU A 634 -51.68 14.19 50.71
CA LEU A 634 -50.45 14.86 51.13
C LEU A 634 -50.80 15.81 52.28
N VAL A 635 -49.98 15.83 53.32
CA VAL A 635 -50.07 16.82 54.38
C VAL A 635 -48.88 17.76 54.32
N THR A 636 -49.13 19.06 54.54
CA THR A 636 -48.09 20.07 54.71
C THR A 636 -48.21 20.73 56.07
N GLY A 637 -47.07 20.97 56.71
CA GLY A 637 -46.93 21.81 57.88
C GLY A 637 -46.26 23.12 57.47
N ASP A 638 -46.96 24.22 57.72
CA ASP A 638 -46.59 25.54 57.23
C ASP A 638 -46.15 26.44 58.41
N ASP A 639 -45.35 27.44 58.11
CA ASP A 639 -44.90 28.49 59.03
C ASP A 639 -46.07 29.36 59.53
N ASP A 640 -47.19 29.42 58.78
CA ASP A 640 -48.44 30.10 59.15
C ASP A 640 -49.22 29.43 60.31
N HIS A 641 -48.60 28.46 60.97
CA HIS A 641 -49.12 27.69 62.11
C HIS A 641 -50.25 26.71 61.74
N THR A 642 -50.46 26.47 60.45
CA THR A 642 -51.51 25.56 59.97
C THR A 642 -50.95 24.26 59.40
N VAL A 643 -51.75 23.20 59.53
CA VAL A 643 -51.51 21.93 58.83
C VAL A 643 -52.56 21.80 57.73
N ARG A 644 -52.17 21.48 56.50
CA ARG A 644 -53.08 21.41 55.35
C ARG A 644 -53.08 20.02 54.73
N LEU A 645 -54.26 19.52 54.38
CA LEU A 645 -54.43 18.26 53.69
C LEU A 645 -54.80 18.51 52.23
N TRP A 646 -54.17 17.76 51.35
CA TRP A 646 -54.32 17.86 49.89
C TRP A 646 -54.67 16.48 49.32
N ASP A 647 -55.65 16.42 48.43
CA ASP A 647 -55.92 15.25 47.60
C ASP A 647 -54.88 15.22 46.48
N VAL A 648 -54.13 14.14 46.42
CA VAL A 648 -53.07 13.88 45.43
C VAL A 648 -53.28 12.52 44.77
N ALA A 649 -54.51 11.99 44.78
CA ALA A 649 -54.85 10.76 44.06
C ALA A 649 -54.54 10.87 42.55
N ASP A 650 -54.67 12.07 41.99
CA ASP A 650 -53.98 12.48 40.76
C ASP A 650 -52.93 13.54 41.11
N PRO A 651 -51.63 13.19 41.19
CA PRO A 651 -50.56 14.13 41.53
C PRO A 651 -50.43 15.33 40.59
N ARG A 652 -51.09 15.30 39.42
CA ARG A 652 -51.12 16.40 38.44
C ARG A 652 -52.15 17.47 38.78
N HIS A 653 -53.15 17.12 39.59
CA HIS A 653 -54.25 18.01 39.96
C HIS A 653 -54.47 17.97 41.47
N PRO A 654 -53.46 18.38 42.28
CA PRO A 654 -53.62 18.42 43.71
C PRO A 654 -54.74 19.38 44.11
N ALA A 655 -55.63 18.94 45.00
CA ALA A 655 -56.74 19.74 45.47
C ALA A 655 -56.69 19.93 46.99
N ALA A 656 -56.83 21.15 47.48
CA ALA A 656 -56.95 21.39 48.91
C ALA A 656 -58.21 20.71 49.45
N ILE A 657 -58.06 19.90 50.50
CA ILE A 657 -59.17 19.24 51.18
C ILE A 657 -59.63 20.11 52.34
N THR A 658 -58.72 20.37 53.30
CA THR A 658 -59.03 21.09 54.54
C THR A 658 -57.77 21.60 55.22
N THR A 659 -57.94 22.56 56.12
CA THR A 659 -56.89 23.15 56.95
C THR A 659 -57.19 22.88 58.42
N LEU A 660 -56.20 22.40 59.16
CA LEU A 660 -56.26 22.12 60.57
C LEU A 660 -55.70 23.31 61.36
N PRO A 661 -56.54 24.13 62.00
CA PRO A 661 -56.08 25.16 62.91
C PRO A 661 -55.78 24.56 64.30
N GLY A 662 -54.92 25.23 65.05
CA GLY A 662 -54.80 24.98 66.49
C GLY A 662 -53.42 25.26 67.08
N HIS A 663 -52.36 25.11 66.31
CA HIS A 663 -51.03 25.54 66.75
C HIS A 663 -50.94 27.06 66.78
N THR A 664 -50.03 27.58 67.61
CA THR A 664 -49.83 29.02 67.80
C THR A 664 -48.46 29.51 67.33
N ALA A 665 -47.69 28.62 66.69
CA ALA A 665 -46.38 28.88 66.13
C ALA A 665 -46.13 27.88 64.98
N GLU A 666 -44.97 27.98 64.34
CA GLU A 666 -44.53 27.25 63.15
C GLU A 666 -44.70 25.73 63.30
N ILE A 667 -45.06 25.04 62.21
CA ILE A 667 -45.20 23.57 62.19
C ILE A 667 -43.92 22.93 61.65
N ASN A 668 -43.03 22.48 62.54
CA ASN A 668 -41.72 21.98 62.12
C ASN A 668 -41.76 20.55 61.55
N SER A 669 -42.74 19.73 61.94
CA SER A 669 -42.83 18.34 61.47
C SER A 669 -44.25 17.80 61.47
N VAL A 670 -44.62 17.10 60.39
CA VAL A 670 -45.89 16.37 60.25
C VAL A 670 -45.64 14.91 59.89
N ALA A 671 -46.50 14.00 60.33
CA ALA A 671 -46.43 12.58 59.94
C ALA A 671 -47.80 11.89 60.04
N PHE A 672 -48.05 10.95 59.12
CA PHE A 672 -49.17 10.02 59.23
C PHE A 672 -48.77 8.77 60.04
N SER A 673 -49.73 8.19 60.76
CA SER A 673 -49.59 6.84 61.29
C SER A 673 -49.52 5.82 60.13
N PRO A 674 -48.88 4.65 60.33
CA PRO A 674 -48.76 3.63 59.29
C PRO A 674 -50.10 3.09 58.75
N ASP A 675 -51.18 3.19 59.53
CA ASP A 675 -52.54 2.83 59.10
C ASP A 675 -53.29 3.97 58.38
N GLY A 676 -52.69 5.16 58.29
CA GLY A 676 -53.23 6.35 57.64
C GLY A 676 -54.38 7.03 58.38
N ARG A 677 -54.74 6.58 59.59
CA ARG A 677 -55.92 7.08 60.32
C ARG A 677 -55.62 8.23 61.26
N THR A 678 -54.37 8.37 61.69
CA THR A 678 -53.95 9.41 62.62
C THR A 678 -52.91 10.30 61.95
N LEU A 679 -53.06 11.60 62.11
CA LEU A 679 -52.07 12.59 61.72
C LEU A 679 -51.46 13.19 62.99
N VAL A 680 -50.16 13.42 63.00
CA VAL A 680 -49.46 14.12 64.07
C VAL A 680 -48.71 15.33 63.52
N SER A 681 -48.63 16.40 64.31
CA SER A 681 -47.73 17.52 64.04
C SER A 681 -47.02 17.99 65.30
N GLY A 682 -45.74 18.31 65.17
CA GLY A 682 -44.93 19.01 66.17
C GLY A 682 -44.69 20.44 65.76
N SER A 683 -44.72 21.35 66.74
CA SER A 683 -44.65 22.78 66.50
C SER A 683 -43.63 23.47 67.41
N TYR A 684 -43.17 24.64 66.95
CA TYR A 684 -42.42 25.59 67.74
C TYR A 684 -43.18 26.07 68.99
N ASP A 685 -44.51 25.90 69.05
CA ASP A 685 -45.33 26.20 70.23
C ASP A 685 -45.15 25.22 71.40
N ARG A 686 -44.24 24.24 71.24
CA ARG A 686 -43.81 23.22 72.21
C ARG A 686 -44.84 22.11 72.40
N THR A 687 -45.87 22.05 71.57
CA THR A 687 -46.91 21.04 71.63
C THR A 687 -46.82 20.08 70.45
N VAL A 688 -47.35 18.88 70.66
CA VAL A 688 -47.61 17.91 69.60
C VAL A 688 -49.10 17.64 69.55
N ARG A 689 -49.71 17.71 68.39
CA ARG A 689 -51.15 17.51 68.22
C ARG A 689 -51.45 16.29 67.37
N LEU A 690 -52.52 15.58 67.73
CA LEU A 690 -53.00 14.39 67.04
C LEU A 690 -54.41 14.62 66.50
N TRP A 691 -54.66 14.19 65.28
CA TRP A 691 -55.96 14.26 64.62
C TRP A 691 -56.36 12.91 64.04
N ASP A 692 -57.66 12.61 64.11
CA ASP A 692 -58.29 11.55 63.34
C ASP A 692 -58.53 12.06 61.93
N VAL A 693 -57.94 11.39 60.97
CA VAL A 693 -58.01 11.68 59.54
C VAL A 693 -58.63 10.51 58.78
N THR A 694 -59.37 9.63 59.47
CA THR A 694 -60.14 8.55 58.83
C THR A 694 -61.14 9.11 57.82
N ASP A 695 -61.74 10.26 58.12
CA ASP A 695 -62.40 11.14 57.14
C ASP A 695 -61.54 12.38 56.92
N VAL A 696 -60.74 12.37 55.84
CA VAL A 696 -59.83 13.47 55.50
C VAL A 696 -60.55 14.80 55.23
N ALA A 697 -61.85 14.78 54.91
CA ALA A 697 -62.63 16.00 54.70
C ALA A 697 -63.10 16.62 56.03
N HIS A 698 -63.28 15.80 57.08
CA HIS A 698 -63.73 16.23 58.40
C HIS A 698 -62.82 15.70 59.51
N PRO A 699 -61.55 16.14 59.54
CA PRO A 699 -60.61 15.68 60.54
C PRO A 699 -61.01 16.13 61.94
N ALA A 700 -60.85 15.25 62.93
CA ALA A 700 -61.22 15.51 64.32
C ALA A 700 -59.99 15.56 65.22
N GLY A 701 -59.83 16.59 66.04
CA GLY A 701 -58.76 16.65 67.04
C GLY A 701 -58.90 15.55 68.09
N LEU A 702 -57.83 14.80 68.34
CA LEU A 702 -57.81 13.67 69.28
C LEU A 702 -57.15 14.04 70.60
N ALA A 703 -55.94 14.60 70.55
CA ALA A 703 -55.18 14.96 71.74
C ALA A 703 -54.15 16.06 71.44
N THR A 704 -53.79 16.82 72.48
CA THR A 704 -52.62 17.70 72.49
C THR A 704 -51.66 17.19 73.56
N ILE A 705 -50.49 16.75 73.12
CA ILE A 705 -49.39 16.33 73.98
C ILE A 705 -48.58 17.57 74.37
N THR A 706 -48.42 17.75 75.67
CA THR A 706 -47.56 18.77 76.28
C THR A 706 -46.51 18.08 77.13
N GLY A 707 -45.28 18.58 77.16
CA GLY A 707 -44.22 18.00 77.98
C GLY A 707 -42.84 18.54 77.66
N HIS A 708 -42.62 18.97 76.41
CA HIS A 708 -41.41 19.66 76.01
C HIS A 708 -41.36 21.10 76.54
N ALA A 709 -40.17 21.56 76.90
CA ALA A 709 -39.95 22.89 77.45
C ALA A 709 -39.72 23.96 76.35
N GLU A 710 -39.31 23.51 75.17
CA GLU A 710 -39.02 24.32 73.99
C GLU A 710 -39.55 23.64 72.70
N ALA A 711 -39.26 24.21 71.53
CA ALA A 711 -39.81 23.82 70.24
C ALA A 711 -39.68 22.32 69.95
N VAL A 712 -40.72 21.73 69.36
CA VAL A 712 -40.69 20.33 68.88
C VAL A 712 -40.33 20.34 67.40
N GLU A 713 -39.12 19.88 67.10
CA GLU A 713 -38.55 19.95 65.75
C GLU A 713 -38.93 18.75 64.88
N SER A 714 -39.13 17.57 65.49
CA SER A 714 -39.41 16.36 64.74
C SER A 714 -40.31 15.40 65.50
N VAL A 715 -41.26 14.83 64.76
CA VAL A 715 -42.17 13.79 65.24
C VAL A 715 -42.09 12.57 64.31
N ALA A 716 -42.13 11.37 64.87
CA ALA A 716 -42.09 10.14 64.08
C ALA A 716 -42.93 9.03 64.74
N PHE A 717 -43.77 8.36 63.96
CA PHE A 717 -44.44 7.13 64.40
C PHE A 717 -43.50 5.93 64.25
N SER A 718 -43.62 4.96 65.15
CA SER A 718 -43.07 3.63 64.92
C SER A 718 -43.86 2.89 63.82
N PRO A 719 -43.24 1.90 63.15
CA PRO A 719 -43.89 1.14 62.07
C PRO A 719 -45.18 0.40 62.46
N ASP A 720 -45.37 0.10 63.74
CA ASP A 720 -46.59 -0.49 64.30
C ASP A 720 -47.69 0.54 64.63
N GLY A 721 -47.39 1.84 64.53
CA GLY A 721 -48.29 2.96 64.83
C GLY A 721 -48.60 3.16 66.32
N ARG A 722 -48.00 2.36 67.23
CA ARG A 722 -48.34 2.37 68.66
C ARG A 722 -47.47 3.29 69.49
N THR A 723 -46.36 3.77 68.95
CA THR A 723 -45.49 4.69 69.65
C THR A 723 -45.16 5.88 68.78
N LEU A 724 -45.11 7.04 69.42
CA LEU A 724 -44.68 8.30 68.84
C LEU A 724 -43.39 8.73 69.51
N ALA A 725 -42.38 9.10 68.71
CA ALA A 725 -41.17 9.73 69.20
C ALA A 725 -41.20 11.23 68.88
N THR A 726 -40.78 12.05 69.84
CA THR A 726 -40.74 13.52 69.70
C THR A 726 -39.36 14.03 70.10
N ALA A 727 -38.72 14.77 69.21
CA ALA A 727 -37.42 15.41 69.41
C ALA A 727 -37.59 16.93 69.51
N SER A 728 -36.88 17.53 70.45
CA SER A 728 -37.01 18.95 70.78
C SER A 728 -35.64 19.61 71.00
N ILE A 729 -35.62 20.93 70.80
CA ILE A 729 -34.47 21.77 71.17
C ILE A 729 -34.26 21.82 72.69
N ASP A 730 -35.21 21.33 73.51
CA ASP A 730 -35.08 21.17 74.97
C ASP A 730 -34.11 20.05 75.41
N HIS A 731 -33.34 19.50 74.46
CA HIS A 731 -32.36 18.44 74.65
C HIS A 731 -32.97 17.08 75.04
N THR A 732 -34.27 16.87 74.86
CA THR A 732 -34.93 15.60 75.17
C THR A 732 -35.54 14.93 73.94
N LEU A 733 -35.39 13.60 73.90
CA LEU A 733 -36.17 12.70 73.05
C LEU A 733 -37.21 12.02 73.94
N ARG A 734 -38.49 12.11 73.60
CA ARG A 734 -39.58 11.46 74.36
C ARG A 734 -40.28 10.41 73.52
N LEU A 735 -40.64 9.31 74.16
CA LEU A 735 -41.45 8.23 73.59
C LEU A 735 -42.82 8.23 74.25
N TRP A 736 -43.87 8.19 73.43
CA TRP A 736 -45.26 8.23 73.85
C TRP A 736 -45.97 6.97 73.38
N ASP A 737 -46.68 6.28 74.26
CA ASP A 737 -47.65 5.26 73.88
C ASP A 737 -48.86 5.99 73.31
N VAL A 738 -49.17 5.68 72.05
CA VAL A 738 -50.28 6.23 71.27
C VAL A 738 -51.17 5.11 70.73
N ALA A 739 -51.14 3.92 71.35
CA ALA A 739 -52.06 2.83 71.01
C ALA A 739 -53.54 3.26 71.15
N ASP A 740 -53.81 4.19 72.07
CA ASP A 740 -55.02 5.02 72.06
C ASP A 740 -54.62 6.49 71.77
N PRO A 741 -54.74 6.97 70.52
CA PRO A 741 -54.37 8.32 70.13
C PRO A 741 -55.13 9.44 70.86
N ARG A 742 -56.27 9.14 71.51
CA ARG A 742 -57.02 10.11 72.34
C ARG A 742 -56.40 10.33 73.72
N ARG A 743 -55.54 9.41 74.15
CA ARG A 743 -54.91 9.41 75.49
C ARG A 743 -53.44 9.03 75.39
N PRO A 744 -52.61 9.83 74.71
CA PRO A 744 -51.19 9.61 74.64
C PRO A 744 -50.56 9.64 76.04
N THR A 745 -49.70 8.68 76.35
CA THR A 745 -48.98 8.62 77.64
C THR A 745 -47.48 8.54 77.43
N GLU A 746 -46.71 9.35 78.15
CA GLU A 746 -45.26 9.29 78.12
C GLU A 746 -44.78 7.93 78.66
N THR A 747 -44.01 7.21 77.84
CA THR A 747 -43.47 5.89 78.19
C THR A 747 -42.04 6.00 78.68
N ALA A 748 -41.23 6.82 78.01
CA ALA A 748 -39.85 7.09 78.39
C ALA A 748 -39.41 8.47 77.92
N MET A 749 -38.49 9.05 78.68
CA MET A 749 -37.80 10.29 78.33
C MET A 749 -36.31 10.01 78.32
N LEU A 750 -35.74 10.02 77.13
CA LEU A 750 -34.34 9.74 76.91
C LEU A 750 -33.57 11.04 77.17
N LYS A 751 -32.86 11.05 78.29
CA LYS A 751 -31.94 12.10 78.70
C LYS A 751 -30.51 11.55 78.63
N GLY A 752 -29.61 12.31 78.03
CA GLY A 752 -28.21 11.95 77.87
C GLY A 752 -27.35 13.19 77.62
N PRO A 753 -26.12 13.06 77.11
CA PRO A 753 -25.33 14.17 76.58
C PRO A 753 -25.88 14.64 75.22
N LEU A 754 -27.20 14.86 75.18
CA LEU A 754 -27.94 15.35 74.04
C LEU A 754 -27.89 16.87 74.07
N ASP A 755 -27.66 17.49 72.93
CA ASP A 755 -27.95 18.91 72.71
C ASP A 755 -29.30 19.03 71.97
N SER A 756 -29.62 20.21 71.43
CA SER A 756 -30.86 20.51 70.73
C SER A 756 -31.08 19.48 69.62
N LEU A 757 -32.14 18.68 69.72
CA LEU A 757 -32.45 17.64 68.74
C LEU A 757 -33.32 18.21 67.62
N LEU A 758 -32.92 17.96 66.39
CA LEU A 758 -33.62 18.46 65.19
C LEU A 758 -34.37 17.36 64.45
N LYS A 759 -33.91 16.10 64.56
CA LYS A 759 -34.53 14.98 63.86
C LYS A 759 -34.63 13.74 64.72
N VAL A 760 -35.75 13.03 64.60
CA VAL A 760 -35.92 11.67 65.11
C VAL A 760 -36.51 10.77 64.03
N VAL A 761 -36.02 9.53 63.93
CA VAL A 761 -36.55 8.51 63.02
C VAL A 761 -36.53 7.12 63.64
N PHE A 762 -37.52 6.31 63.28
CA PHE A 762 -37.56 4.88 63.59
C PHE A 762 -36.94 4.05 62.46
N SER A 763 -36.31 2.96 62.85
CA SER A 763 -35.98 1.85 61.94
C SER A 763 -37.24 1.11 61.47
N ALA A 764 -37.13 0.41 60.35
CA ALA A 764 -38.25 -0.28 59.71
C ALA A 764 -38.89 -1.40 60.57
N ASP A 765 -38.14 -1.97 61.51
CA ASP A 765 -38.65 -2.97 62.47
C ASP A 765 -39.21 -2.33 63.76
N GLY A 766 -38.98 -1.03 63.97
CA GLY A 766 -39.44 -0.27 65.13
C GLY A 766 -38.60 -0.47 66.39
N ASN A 767 -37.53 -1.28 66.34
CA ASN A 767 -36.71 -1.60 67.51
C ASN A 767 -35.61 -0.58 67.75
N LEU A 768 -35.21 0.17 66.74
CA LEU A 768 -34.21 1.23 66.85
C LEU A 768 -34.81 2.62 66.62
N VAL A 769 -34.33 3.58 67.42
CA VAL A 769 -34.55 5.02 67.20
C VAL A 769 -33.20 5.69 66.98
N ALA A 770 -33.13 6.53 65.93
CA ALA A 770 -32.02 7.45 65.73
C ALA A 770 -32.48 8.89 66.00
N ALA A 771 -31.68 9.65 66.73
CA ALA A 771 -31.88 11.10 66.87
C ALA A 771 -30.58 11.86 66.57
N ALA A 772 -30.73 13.04 65.97
CA ALA A 772 -29.62 13.88 65.57
C ALA A 772 -29.95 15.37 65.78
N GLY A 773 -28.92 16.20 65.96
CA GLY A 773 -29.11 17.62 66.26
C GLY A 773 -27.83 18.45 66.28
N LYS A 774 -27.80 19.48 67.13
CA LYS A 774 -26.74 20.51 67.18
C LYS A 774 -25.40 20.03 67.74
N ASP A 775 -25.38 18.93 68.48
CA ASP A 775 -24.15 18.30 69.00
C ASP A 775 -23.31 17.61 67.94
N ARG A 776 -23.81 17.52 66.69
CA ARG A 776 -23.15 16.91 65.52
C ARG A 776 -23.02 15.38 65.62
N MET A 777 -23.76 14.78 66.55
CA MET A 777 -23.74 13.35 66.82
C MET A 777 -25.06 12.74 66.38
N VAL A 778 -25.01 11.46 66.00
CA VAL A 778 -26.23 10.66 65.78
C VAL A 778 -26.28 9.62 66.88
N TRP A 779 -27.32 9.69 67.69
CA TRP A 779 -27.50 8.78 68.80
C TRP A 779 -28.44 7.65 68.40
N LEU A 780 -28.05 6.42 68.71
CA LEU A 780 -28.86 5.22 68.46
C LEU A 780 -29.30 4.59 69.77
N TRP A 781 -30.60 4.30 69.88
CA TRP A 781 -31.19 3.58 71.00
C TRP A 781 -31.93 2.34 70.54
N ASP A 782 -31.80 1.28 71.33
CA ASP A 782 -32.71 0.16 71.36
C ASP A 782 -33.96 0.57 72.14
N VAL A 783 -35.11 0.43 71.50
CA VAL A 783 -36.43 0.69 72.08
C VAL A 783 -37.34 -0.53 71.98
N SER A 784 -36.75 -1.73 71.84
CA SER A 784 -37.48 -3.00 71.89
C SER A 784 -38.31 -3.11 73.18
N ASP A 785 -37.74 -2.64 74.30
CA ASP A 785 -38.52 -2.25 75.49
C ASP A 785 -38.66 -0.73 75.54
N ARG A 786 -39.85 -0.24 75.21
CA ARG A 786 -40.17 1.20 75.16
C ARG A 786 -40.04 1.89 76.53
N ARG A 787 -40.14 1.14 77.63
CA ARG A 787 -40.08 1.67 79.00
C ARG A 787 -38.65 1.75 79.54
N ASP A 788 -37.74 0.97 78.97
CA ASP A 788 -36.32 1.00 79.30
C ASP A 788 -35.45 1.09 78.03
N PRO A 789 -35.47 2.24 77.33
CA PRO A 789 -34.64 2.44 76.15
C PRO A 789 -33.15 2.35 76.49
N VAL A 790 -32.40 1.56 75.72
CA VAL A 790 -30.96 1.37 75.93
C VAL A 790 -30.18 2.11 74.85
N GLN A 791 -29.31 3.02 75.25
CA GLN A 791 -28.39 3.67 74.32
C GLN A 791 -27.37 2.65 73.80
N LEU A 792 -27.28 2.48 72.48
CA LEU A 792 -26.40 1.51 71.84
C LEU A 792 -25.09 2.14 71.37
N ALA A 793 -25.19 3.27 70.67
CA ALA A 793 -24.04 3.92 70.04
C ALA A 793 -24.24 5.42 69.87
N ALA A 794 -23.12 6.12 69.70
CA ALA A 794 -23.07 7.51 69.27
C ALA A 794 -22.18 7.57 68.02
N ILE A 795 -22.77 7.88 66.89
CA ILE A 795 -22.08 7.96 65.60
C ILE A 795 -21.46 9.34 65.49
N THR A 796 -20.15 9.38 65.26
CA THR A 796 -19.38 10.59 65.05
C THR A 796 -18.97 10.70 63.58
N GLY A 797 -18.94 11.92 63.04
CA GLY A 797 -18.36 12.14 61.72
C GLY A 797 -18.78 13.44 61.05
N HIS A 798 -20.00 13.93 61.32
CA HIS A 798 -20.41 15.26 60.88
C HIS A 798 -19.61 16.35 61.60
N THR A 799 -19.30 17.44 60.90
CA THR A 799 -18.48 18.54 61.44
C THR A 799 -19.33 19.71 61.94
N GLN A 800 -20.59 19.77 61.52
CA GLN A 800 -21.60 20.75 61.92
C GLN A 800 -22.92 20.05 62.29
N VAL A 801 -23.95 20.86 62.58
CA VAL A 801 -25.29 20.45 63.00
C VAL A 801 -25.88 19.43 62.01
N ILE A 802 -26.58 18.42 62.53
CA ILE A 802 -27.29 17.42 61.72
C ILE A 802 -28.78 17.76 61.76
N ALA A 803 -29.34 18.14 60.61
CA ALA A 803 -30.74 18.55 60.48
C ALA A 803 -31.65 17.41 60.00
N ALA A 804 -31.10 16.40 59.32
CA ALA A 804 -31.89 15.32 58.73
C ALA A 804 -31.29 13.93 58.96
N ALA A 805 -32.18 12.94 59.08
CA ALA A 805 -31.85 11.54 59.19
C ALA A 805 -32.98 10.69 58.59
N ALA A 806 -32.64 9.55 58.00
CA ALA A 806 -33.60 8.56 57.49
C ALA A 806 -32.99 7.15 57.44
N PHE A 807 -33.72 6.14 57.91
CA PHE A 807 -33.34 4.75 57.68
C PHE A 807 -33.74 4.30 56.28
N SER A 808 -32.95 3.39 55.69
CA SER A 808 -33.36 2.69 54.49
C SER A 808 -34.56 1.77 54.80
N PRO A 809 -35.39 1.42 53.81
CA PRO A 809 -36.55 0.55 54.01
C PRO A 809 -36.21 -0.82 54.63
N ALA A 810 -34.98 -1.31 54.42
CA ALA A 810 -34.49 -2.54 55.01
C ALA A 810 -33.94 -2.39 56.44
N GLY A 811 -33.82 -1.16 56.96
CA GLY A 811 -33.32 -0.84 58.30
C GLY A 811 -31.80 -1.00 58.50
N ARG A 812 -31.04 -1.36 57.44
CA ARG A 812 -29.59 -1.64 57.54
C ARG A 812 -28.69 -0.45 57.28
N VAL A 813 -29.22 0.59 56.62
CA VAL A 813 -28.48 1.80 56.31
C VAL A 813 -29.19 2.98 56.93
N LEU A 814 -28.43 3.87 57.58
CA LEU A 814 -28.91 5.16 58.06
C LEU A 814 -28.26 6.26 57.22
N ALA A 815 -29.07 7.13 56.63
CA ALA A 815 -28.60 8.36 55.99
C ALA A 815 -28.75 9.52 56.95
N THR A 816 -27.73 10.37 57.07
CA THR A 816 -27.77 11.60 57.87
C THR A 816 -27.24 12.78 57.08
N ALA A 817 -27.80 13.96 57.27
CA ALA A 817 -27.40 15.16 56.55
C ALA A 817 -27.50 16.42 57.42
N GLY A 818 -26.70 17.43 57.11
CA GLY A 818 -26.65 18.64 57.94
C GLY A 818 -25.90 19.81 57.33
N ASP A 819 -25.55 20.77 58.19
CA ASP A 819 -24.95 22.07 57.85
C ASP A 819 -23.50 21.95 57.36
N ASP A 820 -22.89 20.77 57.50
CA ASP A 820 -21.60 20.49 56.90
C ASP A 820 -21.67 20.20 55.39
N GLN A 821 -22.85 20.39 54.78
CA GLN A 821 -23.13 20.25 53.35
C GLN A 821 -22.96 18.82 52.83
N THR A 822 -22.94 17.83 53.75
CA THR A 822 -22.74 16.43 53.41
C THR A 822 -23.93 15.56 53.78
N VAL A 823 -24.20 14.55 52.96
CA VAL A 823 -25.00 13.40 53.36
C VAL A 823 -24.05 12.25 53.69
N ARG A 824 -24.23 11.56 54.81
CA ARG A 824 -23.43 10.41 55.22
C ARG A 824 -24.29 9.17 55.31
N LEU A 825 -23.78 8.07 54.79
CA LEU A 825 -24.40 6.76 54.87
C LEU A 825 -23.65 5.91 55.88
N TRP A 826 -24.41 5.27 56.77
CA TRP A 826 -23.89 4.45 57.86
C TRP A 826 -24.48 3.05 57.78
N ASP A 827 -23.64 2.03 57.89
CA ASP A 827 -24.06 0.66 58.13
C ASP A 827 -24.45 0.55 59.60
N VAL A 828 -25.70 0.20 59.83
CA VAL A 828 -26.27 -0.02 61.16
C VAL A 828 -26.75 -1.46 61.33
N SER A 829 -26.26 -2.38 60.48
CA SER A 829 -26.57 -3.81 60.61
C SER A 829 -26.14 -4.39 61.96
N ASP A 830 -25.06 -3.85 62.55
CA ASP A 830 -24.75 -3.95 63.97
C ASP A 830 -24.91 -2.56 64.62
N PRO A 831 -26.06 -2.24 65.24
CA PRO A 831 -26.33 -0.92 65.81
C PRO A 831 -25.39 -0.52 66.95
N ARG A 832 -24.66 -1.46 67.55
CA ARG A 832 -23.66 -1.18 68.59
C ARG A 832 -22.31 -0.74 68.00
N HIS A 833 -22.04 -1.09 66.75
CA HIS A 833 -20.83 -0.70 66.04
C HIS A 833 -21.16 -0.16 64.65
N PRO A 834 -21.82 1.02 64.55
CA PRO A 834 -22.12 1.62 63.26
C PRO A 834 -20.84 1.92 62.48
N ALA A 835 -20.84 1.63 61.18
CA ALA A 835 -19.70 1.86 60.31
C ALA A 835 -20.04 2.89 59.23
N SER A 836 -19.13 3.82 58.97
CA SER A 836 -19.27 4.74 57.83
C SER A 836 -19.19 3.96 56.51
N LEU A 837 -20.16 4.16 55.62
CA LEU A 837 -20.20 3.55 54.28
C LEU A 837 -19.71 4.53 53.22
N ALA A 838 -20.28 5.74 53.19
CA ALA A 838 -19.96 6.75 52.19
C ALA A 838 -20.34 8.16 52.67
N THR A 839 -19.70 9.16 52.07
CA THR A 839 -20.05 10.58 52.22
C THR A 839 -20.37 11.14 50.84
N LEU A 840 -21.59 11.65 50.67
CA LEU A 840 -22.07 12.28 49.45
C LEU A 840 -21.90 13.79 49.61
N THR A 841 -21.24 14.41 48.63
CA THR A 841 -20.95 15.84 48.59
C THR A 841 -21.52 16.44 47.31
N GLY A 842 -21.91 17.72 47.36
CA GLY A 842 -22.39 18.43 46.18
C GLY A 842 -23.48 19.46 46.44
N HIS A 843 -24.03 19.52 47.66
CA HIS A 843 -24.79 20.68 48.11
C HIS A 843 -23.84 21.84 48.38
N ALA A 844 -24.29 23.08 48.13
CA ALA A 844 -23.50 24.30 48.34
C ALA A 844 -23.74 24.94 49.72
N ASP A 845 -24.76 24.47 50.43
CA ASP A 845 -25.17 24.95 51.75
C ASP A 845 -25.80 23.80 52.57
N GLY A 846 -26.29 24.11 53.78
CA GLY A 846 -26.83 23.11 54.71
C GLY A 846 -27.98 22.27 54.16
N ILE A 847 -28.05 21.00 54.55
CA ILE A 847 -29.04 20.03 54.06
C ILE A 847 -30.10 19.79 55.14
N TYR A 848 -31.36 20.09 54.84
CA TYR A 848 -32.49 20.03 55.78
C TYR A 848 -33.34 18.76 55.66
N ALA A 849 -33.30 18.08 54.51
CA ALA A 849 -34.07 16.86 54.30
C ALA A 849 -33.24 15.75 53.65
N VAL A 850 -33.51 14.52 54.08
CA VAL A 850 -33.01 13.30 53.45
C VAL A 850 -34.08 12.21 53.53
N SER A 851 -34.30 11.46 52.46
CA SER A 851 -35.28 10.38 52.42
C SER A 851 -34.93 9.31 51.39
N PHE A 852 -35.18 8.04 51.70
CA PHE A 852 -35.01 6.93 50.75
C PHE A 852 -36.30 6.72 49.95
N SER A 853 -36.15 6.29 48.70
CA SER A 853 -37.25 5.70 47.94
C SER A 853 -37.72 4.40 48.60
N PRO A 854 -38.99 3.99 48.40
CA PRO A 854 -39.52 2.77 49.02
C PRO A 854 -38.77 1.47 48.66
N ASP A 855 -38.09 1.44 47.51
CA ASP A 855 -37.24 0.32 47.09
C ASP A 855 -35.82 0.37 47.69
N GLY A 856 -35.46 1.46 48.37
CA GLY A 856 -34.16 1.69 48.98
C GLY A 856 -33.02 1.96 48.01
N ARG A 857 -33.30 2.14 46.71
CA ARG A 857 -32.28 2.30 45.66
C ARG A 857 -31.96 3.77 45.35
N THR A 858 -32.85 4.69 45.69
CA THR A 858 -32.67 6.12 45.48
C THR A 858 -32.74 6.86 46.81
N LEU A 859 -31.89 7.85 46.98
CA LEU A 859 -31.92 8.79 48.09
C LEU A 859 -32.21 10.19 47.54
N VAL A 860 -33.11 10.93 48.19
CA VAL A 860 -33.27 12.36 47.95
C VAL A 860 -32.63 13.13 49.09
N SER A 861 -31.93 14.22 48.77
CA SER A 861 -31.48 15.23 49.72
C SER A 861 -31.89 16.63 49.27
N ALA A 862 -32.25 17.49 50.21
CA ALA A 862 -32.68 18.85 49.90
C ALA A 862 -32.23 19.83 51.00
N GLY A 863 -31.93 21.07 50.63
CA GLY A 863 -31.30 22.01 51.56
C GLY A 863 -31.45 23.49 51.22
N ASP A 864 -30.68 24.30 51.96
CA ASP A 864 -30.66 25.75 51.91
C ASP A 864 -30.08 26.29 50.59
N ASP A 865 -29.31 25.46 49.88
CA ASP A 865 -28.85 25.75 48.52
C ASP A 865 -29.96 25.70 47.45
N ARG A 866 -31.23 25.55 47.90
CA ARG A 866 -32.46 25.55 47.06
C ARG A 866 -32.52 24.36 46.11
N ALA A 867 -31.62 23.40 46.28
CA ALA A 867 -31.47 22.28 45.40
C ALA A 867 -32.07 21.00 46.02
N VAL A 868 -32.63 20.17 45.16
CA VAL A 868 -33.05 18.81 45.50
C VAL A 868 -32.21 17.85 44.68
N LYS A 869 -31.43 17.00 45.34
CA LYS A 869 -30.52 16.06 44.69
C LYS A 869 -31.01 14.64 44.85
N LEU A 870 -31.02 13.89 43.74
CA LEU A 870 -31.29 12.47 43.70
C LEU A 870 -29.98 11.71 43.56
N TRP A 871 -29.82 10.68 44.38
CA TRP A 871 -28.63 9.82 44.43
C TRP A 871 -29.04 8.37 44.23
N ASP A 872 -28.33 7.66 43.36
CA ASP A 872 -28.39 6.21 43.29
C ASP A 872 -27.57 5.66 44.46
N VAL A 873 -28.25 4.90 45.33
CA VAL A 873 -27.70 4.27 46.52
C VAL A 873 -27.97 2.76 46.50
N ALA A 874 -28.20 2.17 45.33
CA ALA A 874 -28.36 0.73 45.17
C ALA A 874 -27.14 -0.05 45.71
N ASP A 875 -25.94 0.54 45.59
CA ASP A 875 -24.78 0.19 46.41
C ASP A 875 -24.47 1.36 47.38
N PRO A 876 -24.85 1.27 48.66
CA PRO A 876 -24.63 2.32 49.64
C PRO A 876 -23.15 2.66 49.90
N ARG A 877 -22.20 1.82 49.48
CA ARG A 877 -20.75 2.10 49.60
C ARG A 877 -20.24 2.96 48.44
N HIS A 878 -20.96 2.99 47.32
CA HIS A 878 -20.58 3.72 46.11
C HIS A 878 -21.79 4.51 45.57
N PRO A 879 -22.31 5.49 46.33
CA PRO A 879 -23.43 6.30 45.88
C PRO A 879 -23.06 7.16 44.67
N VAL A 880 -24.00 7.33 43.75
CA VAL A 880 -23.79 8.11 42.50
C VAL A 880 -24.84 9.22 42.40
N GLY A 881 -24.40 10.46 42.18
CA GLY A 881 -25.33 11.57 41.91
C GLY A 881 -26.05 11.39 40.58
N MET A 882 -27.39 11.43 40.59
CA MET A 882 -28.23 11.23 39.41
C MET A 882 -28.67 12.55 38.78
N VAL A 883 -29.31 13.42 39.58
CA VAL A 883 -29.98 14.63 39.11
C VAL A 883 -29.93 15.68 40.23
N THR A 884 -29.59 16.93 39.88
CA THR A 884 -29.87 18.10 40.72
C THR A 884 -31.05 18.89 40.16
N LEU A 885 -32.10 19.03 40.94
CA LEU A 885 -33.26 19.84 40.64
C LEU A 885 -33.07 21.21 41.30
N SER A 886 -33.27 22.29 40.54
CA SER A 886 -33.12 23.67 41.02
C SER A 886 -34.41 24.45 40.73
N SER A 887 -35.53 23.83 41.07
CA SER A 887 -36.85 24.36 40.75
C SER A 887 -37.28 25.43 41.77
N HIS A 888 -36.95 25.27 43.04
CA HIS A 888 -37.32 26.18 44.13
C HIS A 888 -36.53 27.49 44.13
N THR A 889 -37.17 28.58 44.57
CA THR A 889 -36.53 29.91 44.64
C THR A 889 -35.96 30.24 46.02
N ASP A 890 -36.25 29.40 47.02
CA ASP A 890 -35.73 29.51 48.39
C ASP A 890 -35.39 28.11 48.95
N ALA A 891 -34.93 28.04 50.20
CA ALA A 891 -34.50 26.81 50.86
C ALA A 891 -35.56 25.69 50.77
N VAL A 892 -35.11 24.45 50.58
CA VAL A 892 -35.99 23.28 50.55
C VAL A 892 -35.90 22.55 51.90
N SER A 893 -36.94 22.72 52.71
CA SER A 893 -37.03 22.21 54.09
C SER A 893 -37.38 20.73 54.16
N SER A 894 -38.07 20.20 53.15
CA SER A 894 -38.63 18.85 53.19
C SER A 894 -38.68 18.21 51.80
N ALA A 895 -38.32 16.93 51.71
CA ALA A 895 -38.38 16.13 50.49
C ALA A 895 -38.71 14.67 50.81
N VAL A 896 -39.81 14.15 50.27
CA VAL A 896 -40.32 12.80 50.56
C VAL A 896 -40.86 12.11 49.31
N PHE A 897 -40.56 10.82 49.17
CA PHE A 897 -41.16 10.00 48.13
C PHE A 897 -42.57 9.55 48.53
N SER A 898 -43.45 9.42 47.54
CA SER A 898 -44.71 8.70 47.67
C SER A 898 -44.44 7.22 48.01
N PRO A 899 -45.36 6.52 48.68
CA PRO A 899 -45.21 5.09 48.99
C PRO A 899 -45.03 4.13 47.79
N ASP A 900 -45.16 4.55 46.52
CA ASP A 900 -44.70 3.79 45.33
C ASP A 900 -43.34 4.22 44.81
N GLY A 901 -42.82 5.36 45.24
CA GLY A 901 -41.61 5.96 44.69
C GLY A 901 -41.81 6.60 43.32
N ARG A 902 -43.05 6.79 42.86
CA ARG A 902 -43.35 7.43 41.55
C ARG A 902 -43.42 8.95 41.62
N THR A 903 -43.72 9.49 42.79
CA THR A 903 -43.85 10.93 43.00
C THR A 903 -42.92 11.37 44.12
N LEU A 904 -42.25 12.49 43.91
CA LEU A 904 -41.47 13.18 44.94
C LEU A 904 -42.21 14.46 45.30
N ALA A 905 -42.49 14.66 46.58
CA ALA A 905 -43.01 15.92 47.10
C ALA A 905 -41.89 16.71 47.79
N THR A 906 -41.78 18.00 47.47
CA THR A 906 -40.81 18.92 48.06
C THR A 906 -41.52 20.13 48.62
N GLY A 907 -41.23 20.49 49.88
CA GLY A 907 -41.73 21.70 50.54
C GLY A 907 -40.58 22.70 50.72
N SER A 908 -40.85 23.98 50.48
CA SER A 908 -39.83 25.03 50.48
C SER A 908 -40.33 26.32 51.13
N TRP A 909 -39.36 27.12 51.55
CA TRP A 909 -39.55 28.49 52.03
C TRP A 909 -39.94 29.47 50.90
N ASP A 910 -39.98 29.01 49.65
CA ASP A 910 -40.61 29.79 48.55
C ASP A 910 -42.15 29.76 48.58
N ASN A 911 -42.73 29.29 49.67
CA ASN A 911 -44.17 29.09 49.89
C ASN A 911 -44.79 28.09 48.89
N THR A 912 -44.00 27.20 48.29
CA THR A 912 -44.51 26.19 47.37
C THR A 912 -44.25 24.76 47.84
N THR A 913 -45.23 23.90 47.57
CA THR A 913 -45.05 22.46 47.53
C THR A 913 -45.04 22.02 46.07
N ARG A 914 -44.02 21.27 45.66
CA ARG A 914 -43.90 20.76 44.29
C ARG A 914 -44.01 19.25 44.28
N LEU A 915 -44.80 18.75 43.34
CA LEU A 915 -44.89 17.33 43.03
C LEU A 915 -44.10 17.07 41.75
N LEU A 916 -43.16 16.14 41.81
CA LEU A 916 -42.30 15.78 40.68
C LEU A 916 -42.46 14.30 40.36
N ASP A 917 -42.33 13.96 39.08
CA ASP A 917 -42.26 12.58 38.64
C ASP A 917 -40.82 12.07 38.77
N THR A 918 -40.66 10.85 39.27
CA THR A 918 -39.34 10.20 39.34
C THR A 918 -38.93 9.58 38.00
N ASP A 919 -39.85 9.38 37.06
CA ASP A 919 -39.61 8.88 35.71
C ASP A 919 -39.34 10.01 34.70
N PHE A 920 -38.10 10.08 34.23
CA PHE A 920 -37.66 11.10 33.28
C PHE A 920 -38.35 10.98 31.91
N GLN A 921 -38.70 9.78 31.45
CA GLN A 921 -39.33 9.63 30.14
C GLN A 921 -40.75 10.21 30.17
N GLN A 922 -41.47 9.99 31.26
CA GLN A 922 -42.78 10.61 31.46
C GLN A 922 -42.70 12.14 31.55
N ALA A 923 -41.63 12.70 32.10
CA ALA A 923 -41.42 14.14 32.09
C ALA A 923 -41.25 14.71 30.66
N ILE A 924 -40.55 13.99 29.76
CA ILE A 924 -40.42 14.37 28.35
C ILE A 924 -41.78 14.30 27.65
N ASP A 925 -42.48 13.18 27.78
CA ASP A 925 -43.73 12.93 27.07
C ASP A 925 -44.81 13.96 27.44
N ARG A 926 -44.76 14.46 28.68
CA ARG A 926 -45.72 15.43 29.22
C ARG A 926 -45.27 16.89 29.14
N ALA A 927 -44.03 17.18 28.75
CA ALA A 927 -43.51 18.55 28.73
C ALA A 927 -44.44 19.52 27.96
N CYS A 928 -45.08 19.04 26.89
CA CYS A 928 -45.97 19.87 26.08
C CYS A 928 -47.44 19.90 26.51
N GLU A 929 -47.86 19.14 27.54
CA GLU A 929 -49.28 19.02 27.90
C GLU A 929 -49.90 20.36 28.36
N HIS A 930 -49.11 21.21 28.99
CA HIS A 930 -49.56 22.48 29.57
C HIS A 930 -49.16 23.72 28.74
N VAL A 931 -48.49 23.51 27.60
CA VAL A 931 -48.05 24.59 26.70
C VAL A 931 -49.20 24.96 25.78
N ARG A 932 -49.71 26.19 25.89
CA ARG A 932 -50.80 26.70 25.03
C ARG A 932 -50.28 27.53 23.88
N THR A 933 -49.18 28.25 24.12
CA THR A 933 -48.59 29.15 23.15
C THR A 933 -47.24 28.59 22.68
N PRO A 934 -47.10 28.20 21.40
CA PRO A 934 -45.83 27.72 20.90
C PRO A 934 -44.82 28.87 20.85
N ILE A 935 -43.55 28.54 21.08
CA ILE A 935 -42.42 29.48 20.98
C ILE A 935 -42.39 30.12 19.59
N THR A 936 -42.29 31.45 19.55
CA THR A 936 -42.24 32.20 18.28
C THR A 936 -40.87 32.09 17.63
N GLU A 937 -40.76 32.35 16.32
CA GLU A 937 -39.46 32.39 15.63
C GLU A 937 -38.53 33.46 16.20
N GLU A 938 -39.07 34.60 16.64
CA GLU A 938 -38.29 35.67 17.28
C GLU A 938 -37.73 35.24 18.65
N GLN A 939 -38.55 34.54 19.46
CA GLN A 939 -38.09 33.95 20.72
C GLN A 939 -37.06 32.85 20.44
N TRP A 940 -37.28 32.00 19.45
CA TRP A 940 -36.33 30.97 19.07
C TRP A 940 -34.97 31.55 18.67
N GLU A 941 -34.93 32.55 17.79
CA GLU A 941 -33.68 33.19 17.35
C GLU A 941 -32.94 33.84 18.54
N ARG A 942 -33.67 34.35 19.54
CA ARG A 942 -33.07 34.89 20.77
C ARG A 942 -32.34 33.82 21.58
N TYR A 943 -32.94 32.66 21.80
CA TYR A 943 -32.37 31.60 22.65
C TYR A 943 -31.47 30.64 21.89
N PHE A 944 -31.81 30.29 20.65
CA PHE A 944 -31.10 29.37 19.75
C PHE A 944 -30.67 30.06 18.43
N PRO A 945 -29.83 31.12 18.48
CA PRO A 945 -29.34 31.79 17.29
C PRO A 945 -28.54 30.82 16.42
N ASP A 946 -28.63 31.00 15.11
CA ASP A 946 -28.02 30.11 14.10
C ASP A 946 -28.50 28.64 14.14
N VAL A 947 -29.63 28.35 14.81
CA VAL A 947 -30.27 27.02 14.81
C VAL A 947 -31.60 27.11 14.09
N THR A 948 -31.84 26.21 13.14
CA THR A 948 -33.11 26.16 12.41
C THR A 948 -34.28 26.03 13.39
N TYR A 949 -35.30 26.89 13.22
CA TYR A 949 -36.52 26.85 14.03
C TYR A 949 -37.18 25.47 13.95
N GLU A 950 -37.28 24.81 15.10
CA GLU A 950 -37.99 23.55 15.26
C GLU A 950 -38.93 23.67 16.47
N ARG A 951 -40.20 23.38 16.24
CA ARG A 951 -41.22 23.47 17.28
C ARG A 951 -41.03 22.36 18.32
N PRO A 952 -40.73 22.69 19.59
CA PRO A 952 -40.54 21.68 20.64
C PRO A 952 -41.86 21.00 21.00
N CYS A 953 -42.92 21.83 21.02
CA CYS A 953 -44.35 21.60 21.06
C CYS A 953 -44.94 22.37 19.86
#